data_AF-A0A2A5ARS5-F1
#
_entry.id   AF-A0A2A5ARS5-F1
#
_cell.length_a   1.000
_cell.length_b   1.000
_cell.length_c   1.000
_cell.angle_alpha   90.00
_cell.angle_beta   90.00
_cell.angle_gamma   90.00
#
_symmetry.space_group_name_H-M   'P 1'
#
loop_
_entity.id
_entity.type
_entity.pdbx_description
1 polymer ?
#
loop_
_entity_poly.entity_id
_entity_poly.type
_entity_poly.pdbx_seq_one_letter_code
_entity_poly.pdbx_strand_id
1 'polypeptide(L)'
;MKISSIILSLIFIKAHFALPFLIYYGNKIPEYKLYKYDNLVIDPDQYKNVWEFPNTTYAYISMGEIEKYRSYYSLMLKKGILKKTNPDWPDAKYISLKDDIWRKYLLTKVIPNVLEKGYKGIFLDTLDSLITSKQDRKLIIKLINSIKVRFPKLKLMANRGISLLKDLNVDSVLLESTLSHYDFKTKKHSLASNYSIKVPSKIKIFSLDYWPRDDQKTIKSLYKKAVEKNYTPLISTIDLQQEPILLYDLKTKFFFNSIKLQFEKKQTARKILGIYDYGDVNTNGIHLNIEAILNYYGMHCLTRHTSHLPTKLAQYDGVILWLTGVELKNPLKLFQLLAKAKSLGLPILWMGGLPSVSKKFLKQKELDKLIFKAFGIKSGGYYFTKNINSKISYSHPDYHFEKKLSKIKLTSIQSYTIQTNSIKQPILTISTPNFKNTTPCYFSEWGAFLDSGKAFLEGFSHQSRWYMNPYTIMENTFYKNHWPIPDATTIEGKRIAYIHIDGDGVLSLSEISAGKSCGQVAIEKIFKKYKLKTGVSFIANEIDDNFQGDAVSQQVAYDTFALDYIEAASHTYSHPFSWEKGIVAFSINKNATDALWDNGTIKAKQEVGGILNLDFEIKKSMEYLSQFLPKNKTLDIIYYSGDCVPTKQQLIYLKKNNILAFNGGDSYFDHNFNSLSYVTPIGRDVGGQKQIYSSNANENTYTDLWNDRFWGFARVKETWDNTGYPKRLKPMNMYYHYYSLAKLGSYRALTFLYDYLHKNKKNIALVYPSQFIKIAHNFYTIKIKQISPKHFKISNAIDLKEIRFNKKIKIKSSKNISKVTYNKKLDVTYLTIGNYTQAEITIQ
;
A
#
# COMPACT_ATOMS: atom_id res chain seq x y z
N MET A 1 -61.38 24.19 -6.99
CA MET A 1 -59.94 24.52 -7.17
C MET A 1 -59.22 23.31 -7.75
N LYS A 2 -58.38 23.53 -8.77
CA LYS A 2 -57.88 22.54 -9.73
C LYS A 2 -56.75 21.63 -9.20
N ILE A 3 -56.90 20.33 -9.50
CA ILE A 3 -55.93 19.33 -10.04
C ILE A 3 -54.73 18.94 -9.12
N SER A 4 -54.77 17.81 -8.40
CA SER A 4 -54.33 16.44 -8.75
C SER A 4 -52.81 16.15 -8.74
N SER A 5 -52.40 15.13 -7.95
CA SER A 5 -51.53 13.99 -8.34
C SER A 5 -50.20 13.75 -7.58
N ILE A 6 -50.18 12.60 -6.88
CA ILE A 6 -49.14 11.55 -6.85
C ILE A 6 -47.99 11.64 -5.83
N ILE A 7 -48.07 10.70 -4.89
CA ILE A 7 -47.03 10.11 -4.03
C ILE A 7 -45.80 9.70 -4.87
N LEU A 8 -44.63 10.28 -4.59
CA LEU A 8 -43.35 9.78 -5.10
C LEU A 8 -42.44 9.36 -3.95
N SER A 9 -42.38 8.04 -3.74
CA SER A 9 -41.33 7.36 -2.98
C SER A 9 -39.96 7.64 -3.61
N LEU A 10 -39.14 8.49 -2.98
CA LEU A 10 -37.75 8.72 -3.36
C LEU A 10 -36.88 7.55 -2.92
N ILE A 11 -36.90 6.49 -3.73
CA ILE A 11 -35.86 5.46 -3.80
C ILE A 11 -34.54 6.17 -4.10
N PHE A 12 -33.56 6.05 -3.20
CA PHE A 12 -32.18 6.48 -3.44
C PHE A 12 -31.63 5.78 -4.69
N ILE A 13 -31.61 6.49 -5.81
CA ILE A 13 -30.92 6.06 -7.03
C ILE A 13 -29.42 6.09 -6.73
N LYS A 14 -28.84 4.90 -6.48
CA LYS A 14 -27.41 4.64 -6.73
C LYS A 14 -27.15 4.94 -8.21
N ALA A 15 -26.66 6.13 -8.52
CA ALA A 15 -26.05 6.39 -9.82
C ALA A 15 -24.67 5.72 -9.85
N HIS A 16 -24.63 4.40 -9.98
CA HIS A 16 -23.46 3.72 -10.54
C HIS A 16 -23.33 4.21 -11.99
N PHE A 17 -22.20 4.84 -12.32
CA PHE A 17 -21.75 5.01 -13.71
C PHE A 17 -21.18 3.67 -14.20
N ALA A 18 -22.03 2.65 -14.20
CA ALA A 18 -21.70 1.38 -14.82
C ALA A 18 -22.17 1.41 -16.27
N LEU A 19 -21.25 1.08 -17.16
CA LEU A 19 -21.58 0.83 -18.56
C LEU A 19 -22.44 -0.44 -18.60
N PRO A 20 -23.45 -0.52 -19.46
CA PRO A 20 -24.49 -1.51 -19.27
C PRO A 20 -24.03 -2.96 -19.50
N PHE A 21 -23.14 -3.19 -20.49
CA PHE A 21 -22.51 -4.49 -20.70
C PHE A 21 -21.30 -4.45 -21.64
N LEU A 22 -20.48 -5.50 -21.61
CA LEU A 22 -19.40 -5.79 -22.55
C LEU A 22 -19.35 -7.29 -22.87
N ILE A 23 -19.03 -7.62 -24.11
CA ILE A 23 -18.64 -8.96 -24.55
C ILE A 23 -17.17 -8.91 -24.99
N TYR A 24 -16.35 -9.75 -24.38
CA TYR A 24 -14.90 -9.72 -24.56
C TYR A 24 -14.28 -11.11 -24.51
N TYR A 25 -13.72 -11.57 -25.64
CA TYR A 25 -13.07 -12.89 -25.75
C TYR A 25 -11.54 -12.79 -25.88
N GLY A 26 -10.97 -11.60 -25.70
CA GLY A 26 -9.52 -11.40 -25.68
C GLY A 26 -8.91 -11.48 -24.28
N ASN A 27 -7.58 -11.32 -24.23
CA ASN A 27 -6.78 -11.26 -22.99
C ASN A 27 -5.88 -10.01 -22.90
N LYS A 28 -6.04 -9.06 -23.83
CA LYS A 28 -5.21 -7.86 -23.98
C LYS A 28 -5.70 -6.67 -23.14
N ILE A 29 -6.98 -6.61 -22.78
CA ILE A 29 -7.54 -5.55 -21.94
C ILE A 29 -7.17 -5.84 -20.48
N PRO A 30 -6.51 -4.90 -19.77
CA PRO A 30 -6.26 -5.07 -18.34
C PRO A 30 -7.56 -5.29 -17.56
N GLU A 31 -7.58 -6.30 -16.70
CA GLU A 31 -8.76 -6.78 -15.94
C GLU A 31 -9.55 -5.66 -15.26
N TYR A 32 -8.86 -4.70 -14.63
CA TYR A 32 -9.51 -3.57 -13.95
C TYR A 32 -10.37 -2.69 -14.87
N LYS A 33 -10.11 -2.68 -16.19
CA LYS A 33 -10.93 -1.97 -17.16
C LYS A 33 -12.23 -2.70 -17.48
N LEU A 34 -12.34 -3.98 -17.14
CA LEU A 34 -13.57 -4.76 -17.28
C LEU A 34 -14.55 -4.46 -16.12
N TYR A 35 -14.06 -3.92 -15.01
CA TYR A 35 -14.85 -3.67 -13.79
C TYR A 35 -15.93 -2.60 -13.92
N LYS A 36 -15.90 -1.80 -14.99
CA LYS A 36 -16.85 -0.70 -15.23
C LYS A 36 -18.16 -1.16 -15.91
N TYR A 37 -18.31 -2.43 -16.29
CA TYR A 37 -19.47 -2.92 -17.04
C TYR A 37 -20.43 -3.74 -16.17
N ASP A 38 -21.70 -3.38 -16.01
CA ASP A 38 -22.67 -4.09 -15.17
C ASP A 38 -22.77 -5.59 -15.50
N ASN A 39 -22.80 -5.91 -16.79
CA ASN A 39 -22.85 -7.29 -17.31
C ASN A 39 -21.61 -7.55 -18.17
N LEU A 40 -20.82 -8.56 -17.83
CA LEU A 40 -19.55 -8.86 -18.52
C LEU A 40 -19.56 -10.29 -19.03
N VAL A 41 -19.60 -10.48 -20.35
CA VAL A 41 -19.48 -11.80 -20.99
C VAL A 41 -18.02 -12.04 -21.38
N ILE A 42 -17.42 -13.10 -20.83
CA ILE A 42 -16.00 -13.44 -21.02
C ILE A 42 -15.82 -14.97 -21.10
N ASP A 43 -14.70 -15.41 -21.67
CA ASP A 43 -14.38 -16.84 -21.80
C ASP A 43 -13.85 -17.43 -20.47
N PRO A 44 -14.48 -18.49 -19.91
CA PRO A 44 -14.06 -19.10 -18.65
C PRO A 44 -12.73 -19.86 -18.69
N ASP A 45 -12.18 -20.16 -19.86
CA ASP A 45 -10.84 -20.74 -20.00
C ASP A 45 -9.74 -19.67 -19.97
N GLN A 46 -10.08 -18.43 -20.34
CA GLN A 46 -9.18 -17.27 -20.19
C GLN A 46 -9.26 -16.67 -18.78
N TYR A 47 -10.47 -16.54 -18.21
CA TYR A 47 -10.72 -15.95 -16.91
C TYR A 47 -11.16 -17.02 -15.89
N LYS A 48 -10.17 -17.59 -15.21
CA LYS A 48 -10.33 -18.75 -14.31
C LYS A 48 -10.76 -18.41 -12.87
N ASN A 49 -10.78 -17.14 -12.48
CA ASN A 49 -11.29 -16.69 -11.18
C ASN A 49 -11.89 -15.29 -11.33
N VAL A 50 -13.19 -15.16 -11.07
CA VAL A 50 -13.93 -13.89 -11.18
C VAL A 50 -14.70 -13.56 -9.90
N TRP A 51 -14.40 -14.22 -8.76
CA TRP A 51 -15.05 -13.98 -7.47
C TRP A 51 -14.94 -12.52 -7.01
N GLU A 52 -13.80 -11.89 -7.32
CA GLU A 52 -13.50 -10.51 -6.93
C GLU A 52 -14.04 -9.47 -7.92
N PHE A 53 -14.66 -9.89 -9.04
CA PHE A 53 -15.19 -8.95 -10.03
C PHE A 53 -16.44 -8.27 -9.45
N PRO A 54 -16.52 -6.93 -9.50
CA PRO A 54 -17.67 -6.20 -8.95
C PRO A 54 -18.95 -6.38 -9.81
N ASN A 55 -18.82 -6.92 -11.01
CA ASN A 55 -19.86 -7.01 -12.03
C ASN A 55 -20.70 -8.29 -11.92
N THR A 56 -21.74 -8.37 -12.75
CA THR A 56 -22.40 -9.64 -13.08
C THR A 56 -21.65 -10.29 -14.25
N THR A 57 -20.84 -11.30 -13.94
CA THR A 57 -20.04 -12.03 -14.94
C THR A 57 -20.83 -13.19 -15.55
N TYR A 58 -20.84 -13.26 -16.88
CA TYR A 58 -21.41 -14.33 -17.68
C TYR A 58 -20.29 -15.13 -18.33
N ALA A 59 -20.27 -16.44 -18.12
CA ALA A 59 -19.34 -17.30 -18.86
C ALA A 59 -19.91 -17.58 -20.25
N TYR A 60 -19.10 -17.36 -21.28
CA TYR A 60 -19.41 -17.82 -22.62
C TYR A 60 -19.44 -19.36 -22.65
N ILE A 61 -20.55 -19.92 -23.15
CA ILE A 61 -20.70 -21.35 -23.40
C ILE A 61 -21.44 -21.54 -24.73
N SER A 62 -20.80 -22.22 -25.67
CA SER A 62 -21.44 -22.67 -26.90
C SER A 62 -22.33 -23.89 -26.63
N MET A 63 -23.61 -23.81 -27.01
CA MET A 63 -24.61 -24.84 -26.71
C MET A 63 -24.72 -25.90 -27.80
N GLY A 64 -24.55 -25.49 -29.06
CA GLY A 64 -24.68 -26.33 -30.26
C GLY A 64 -23.36 -26.71 -30.92
N GLU A 65 -22.24 -26.20 -30.41
CA GLU A 65 -20.91 -26.44 -30.98
C GLU A 65 -19.88 -26.62 -29.87
N ILE A 66 -18.77 -27.29 -30.16
CA ILE A 66 -17.62 -27.39 -29.26
C ILE A 66 -16.36 -26.97 -30.01
N GLU A 67 -15.64 -26.00 -29.44
CA GLU A 67 -14.36 -25.56 -29.96
C GLU A 67 -13.22 -26.53 -29.59
N LYS A 68 -12.25 -26.72 -30.49
CA LYS A 68 -11.10 -27.64 -30.31
C LYS A 68 -10.29 -27.39 -29.04
N TYR A 69 -10.19 -26.14 -28.59
CA TYR A 69 -9.41 -25.77 -27.41
C TYR A 69 -10.10 -26.07 -26.08
N ARG A 70 -11.39 -26.43 -26.08
CA ARG A 70 -12.11 -26.80 -24.86
C ARG A 70 -11.53 -28.07 -24.29
N SER A 71 -11.33 -28.10 -22.98
CA SER A 71 -10.78 -29.26 -22.26
C SER A 71 -11.59 -30.56 -22.47
N TYR A 72 -12.87 -30.43 -22.79
CA TYR A 72 -13.78 -31.54 -23.03
C TYR A 72 -13.94 -31.93 -24.52
N TYR A 73 -13.26 -31.27 -25.46
CA TYR A 73 -13.39 -31.57 -26.89
C TYR A 73 -13.00 -33.02 -27.22
N SER A 74 -11.82 -33.47 -26.78
CA SER A 74 -11.34 -34.83 -27.04
C SER A 74 -12.23 -35.91 -26.45
N LEU A 75 -12.85 -35.63 -25.30
CA LEU A 75 -13.82 -36.53 -24.67
C LEU A 75 -15.09 -36.65 -25.53
N MET A 76 -15.63 -35.53 -26.01
CA MET A 76 -16.84 -35.54 -26.84
C MET A 76 -16.57 -36.17 -28.22
N LEU A 77 -15.37 -36.00 -28.76
CA LEU A 77 -14.92 -36.68 -29.96
C LEU A 77 -14.91 -38.21 -29.74
N LYS A 78 -14.29 -38.68 -28.66
CA LYS A 78 -14.24 -40.12 -28.30
C LYS A 78 -15.63 -40.70 -28.03
N LYS A 79 -16.56 -39.90 -27.50
CA LYS A 79 -17.96 -40.29 -27.28
C LYS A 79 -18.80 -40.32 -28.57
N GLY A 80 -18.26 -39.91 -29.73
CA GLY A 80 -18.92 -39.99 -31.03
C GLY A 80 -20.05 -38.98 -31.25
N ILE A 81 -20.17 -37.95 -30.39
CA ILE A 81 -21.29 -37.00 -30.45
C ILE A 81 -20.97 -35.70 -31.22
N LEU A 82 -19.72 -35.49 -31.61
CA LEU A 82 -19.31 -34.40 -32.50
C LEU A 82 -19.65 -34.74 -33.96
N LYS A 83 -20.20 -33.77 -34.69
CA LYS A 83 -20.62 -33.89 -36.10
C LYS A 83 -19.63 -33.16 -37.01
N LYS A 84 -20.10 -32.65 -38.15
CA LYS A 84 -19.29 -31.90 -39.11
C LYS A 84 -18.74 -30.62 -38.49
N THR A 85 -17.63 -30.15 -39.04
CA THR A 85 -17.03 -28.84 -38.72
C THR A 85 -17.96 -27.71 -39.15
N ASN A 86 -17.99 -26.62 -38.38
CA ASN A 86 -18.67 -25.40 -38.78
C ASN A 86 -17.85 -24.70 -39.89
N PRO A 87 -18.40 -24.49 -41.11
CA PRO A 87 -17.65 -23.88 -42.21
C PRO A 87 -17.23 -22.43 -41.94
N ASP A 88 -18.00 -21.67 -41.14
CA ASP A 88 -17.67 -20.28 -40.77
C ASP A 88 -16.69 -20.23 -39.58
N TRP A 89 -16.62 -21.31 -38.78
CA TRP A 89 -15.75 -21.45 -37.62
C TRP A 89 -15.01 -22.81 -37.65
N PRO A 90 -13.90 -22.92 -38.41
CA PRO A 90 -13.21 -24.20 -38.65
C PRO A 90 -12.65 -24.90 -37.39
N ASP A 91 -12.59 -24.18 -36.28
CA ASP A 91 -12.17 -24.69 -34.98
C ASP A 91 -13.30 -25.18 -34.10
N ALA A 92 -14.55 -25.12 -34.57
CA ALA A 92 -15.73 -25.64 -33.89
C ALA A 92 -16.36 -26.80 -34.68
N LYS A 93 -16.87 -27.80 -33.95
CA LYS A 93 -17.71 -28.88 -34.51
C LYS A 93 -19.11 -28.82 -33.91
N TYR A 94 -20.12 -29.07 -34.73
CA TYR A 94 -21.50 -29.21 -34.24
C TYR A 94 -21.63 -30.40 -33.29
N ILE A 95 -22.54 -30.31 -32.32
CA ILE A 95 -22.84 -31.41 -31.39
C ILE A 95 -24.27 -31.93 -31.51
N SER A 96 -24.44 -33.24 -31.33
CA SER A 96 -25.78 -33.86 -31.28
C SER A 96 -26.42 -33.68 -29.91
N LEU A 97 -27.70 -33.28 -29.89
CA LEU A 97 -28.52 -33.33 -28.68
C LEU A 97 -29.30 -34.64 -28.56
N LYS A 98 -29.26 -35.57 -29.51
CA LYS A 98 -30.05 -36.81 -29.41
C LYS A 98 -29.63 -37.63 -28.18
N ASP A 99 -28.33 -37.84 -28.02
CA ASP A 99 -27.76 -38.52 -26.87
C ASP A 99 -27.70 -37.59 -25.66
N ASP A 100 -28.06 -38.10 -24.49
CA ASP A 100 -28.07 -37.28 -23.27
C ASP A 100 -26.67 -36.95 -22.72
N ILE A 101 -25.62 -37.49 -23.34
CA ILE A 101 -24.22 -37.33 -22.96
C ILE A 101 -23.86 -35.84 -22.85
N TRP A 102 -24.13 -35.05 -23.89
CA TRP A 102 -23.80 -33.62 -23.88
C TRP A 102 -24.63 -32.85 -22.85
N ARG A 103 -25.94 -33.12 -22.80
CA ARG A 103 -26.85 -32.47 -21.83
C ARG A 103 -26.43 -32.74 -20.39
N LYS A 104 -26.13 -34.00 -20.06
CA LYS A 104 -25.65 -34.41 -18.74
C LYS A 104 -24.30 -33.77 -18.44
N TYR A 105 -23.37 -33.76 -19.39
CA TYR A 105 -22.04 -33.19 -19.19
C TYR A 105 -22.09 -31.66 -18.95
N LEU A 106 -22.91 -30.94 -19.70
CA LEU A 106 -23.17 -29.51 -19.47
C LEU A 106 -23.65 -29.26 -18.04
N LEU A 107 -24.69 -29.97 -17.60
CA LEU A 107 -25.32 -29.77 -16.30
C LEU A 107 -24.49 -30.25 -15.10
N THR A 108 -23.63 -31.25 -15.29
CA THR A 108 -22.88 -31.89 -14.18
C THR A 108 -21.41 -31.52 -14.13
N LYS A 109 -20.83 -31.00 -15.21
CA LYS A 109 -19.39 -30.68 -15.29
C LYS A 109 -19.13 -29.25 -15.75
N VAL A 110 -19.64 -28.86 -16.93
CA VAL A 110 -19.31 -27.53 -17.51
C VAL A 110 -19.86 -26.40 -16.65
N ILE A 111 -21.16 -26.42 -16.36
CA ILE A 111 -21.81 -25.36 -15.58
C ILE A 111 -21.29 -25.31 -14.13
N PRO A 112 -21.18 -26.43 -13.40
CA PRO A 112 -20.53 -26.43 -12.08
C PRO A 112 -19.11 -25.87 -12.09
N ASN A 113 -18.28 -26.21 -13.08
CA ASN A 113 -16.92 -25.67 -13.18
C ASN A 113 -16.92 -24.14 -13.38
N VAL A 114 -17.86 -23.62 -14.16
CA VAL A 114 -18.06 -22.17 -14.32
C VAL A 114 -18.48 -21.52 -13.01
N LEU A 115 -19.38 -22.14 -12.25
CA LEU A 115 -19.82 -21.63 -10.94
C LEU A 115 -18.67 -21.60 -9.92
N GLU A 116 -17.82 -22.63 -9.87
CA GLU A 116 -16.62 -22.67 -9.02
C GLU A 116 -15.65 -21.53 -9.30
N LYS A 117 -15.58 -21.08 -10.55
CA LYS A 117 -14.75 -19.93 -10.97
C LYS A 117 -15.36 -18.58 -10.55
N GLY A 118 -16.58 -18.55 -10.01
CA GLY A 118 -17.23 -17.35 -9.46
C GLY A 118 -18.22 -16.65 -10.41
N TYR A 119 -18.58 -17.27 -11.55
CA TYR A 119 -19.51 -16.68 -12.50
C TYR A 119 -20.94 -16.65 -11.96
N LYS A 120 -21.64 -15.54 -12.21
CA LYS A 120 -23.02 -15.29 -11.77
C LYS A 120 -24.06 -15.55 -12.87
N GLY A 121 -23.61 -15.72 -14.11
CA GLY A 121 -24.43 -16.02 -15.26
C GLY A 121 -23.72 -16.86 -16.32
N ILE A 122 -24.49 -17.29 -17.32
CA ILE A 122 -24.01 -17.98 -18.52
C ILE A 122 -24.60 -17.30 -19.75
N PHE A 123 -23.73 -17.06 -20.72
CA PHE A 123 -24.08 -16.63 -22.06
C PHE A 123 -24.15 -17.87 -22.97
N LEU A 124 -25.35 -18.14 -23.47
CA LEU A 124 -25.71 -19.34 -24.23
C LEU A 124 -25.57 -19.07 -25.72
N ASP A 125 -24.42 -19.41 -26.29
CA ASP A 125 -24.17 -19.19 -27.72
C ASP A 125 -24.62 -20.38 -28.58
N THR A 126 -24.66 -20.18 -29.91
CA THR A 126 -24.95 -21.18 -30.95
C THR A 126 -26.31 -21.88 -30.83
N LEU A 127 -27.31 -21.21 -30.22
CA LEU A 127 -28.70 -21.70 -30.22
C LEU A 127 -29.27 -21.82 -31.64
N ASP A 128 -28.91 -20.90 -32.53
CA ASP A 128 -29.33 -20.94 -33.93
C ASP A 128 -28.73 -22.16 -34.65
N SER A 129 -27.52 -22.58 -34.31
CA SER A 129 -26.89 -23.80 -34.84
C SER A 129 -27.67 -25.05 -34.49
N LEU A 130 -28.27 -25.11 -33.30
CA LEU A 130 -29.16 -26.21 -32.90
C LEU A 130 -30.45 -26.22 -33.74
N ILE A 131 -30.99 -25.05 -34.06
CA ILE A 131 -32.19 -24.90 -34.89
C ILE A 131 -31.90 -25.29 -36.35
N THR A 132 -30.83 -24.75 -36.95
CA THR A 132 -30.46 -24.99 -38.34
C THR A 132 -30.03 -26.43 -38.59
N SER A 133 -29.41 -27.08 -37.61
CA SER A 133 -29.08 -28.51 -37.65
C SER A 133 -30.28 -29.43 -37.40
N LYS A 134 -31.51 -28.89 -37.36
CA LYS A 134 -32.78 -29.62 -37.16
C LYS A 134 -32.76 -30.50 -35.91
N GLN A 135 -32.10 -30.06 -34.83
CA GLN A 135 -32.26 -30.72 -33.53
C GLN A 135 -33.71 -30.57 -33.08
N ASP A 136 -34.22 -31.54 -32.31
CA ASP A 136 -35.58 -31.48 -31.79
C ASP A 136 -35.75 -30.23 -30.90
N ARG A 137 -36.65 -29.35 -31.32
CA ARG A 137 -37.02 -28.12 -30.61
C ARG A 137 -37.36 -28.39 -29.14
N LYS A 138 -38.09 -29.47 -28.85
CA LYS A 138 -38.45 -29.84 -27.47
C LYS A 138 -37.22 -30.17 -26.65
N LEU A 139 -36.20 -30.79 -27.24
CA LEU A 139 -34.94 -31.10 -26.54
C LEU A 139 -34.11 -29.85 -26.24
N ILE A 140 -34.10 -28.86 -27.14
CA ILE A 140 -33.41 -27.58 -26.91
C ILE A 140 -34.08 -26.85 -25.74
N ILE A 141 -35.41 -26.70 -25.78
CA ILE A 141 -36.19 -26.06 -24.73
C ILE A 141 -35.98 -26.79 -23.39
N LYS A 142 -36.05 -28.12 -23.39
CA LYS A 142 -35.83 -28.94 -22.20
C LYS A 142 -34.43 -28.72 -21.61
N LEU A 143 -33.38 -28.69 -22.44
CA LEU A 143 -32.01 -28.45 -21.98
C LEU A 143 -31.87 -27.10 -21.29
N ILE A 144 -32.26 -26.01 -21.97
CA ILE A 144 -32.10 -24.65 -21.44
C ILE A 144 -32.93 -24.45 -20.16
N ASN A 145 -34.18 -24.91 -20.16
CA ASN A 145 -35.03 -24.79 -18.97
C ASN A 145 -34.52 -25.64 -17.80
N SER A 146 -33.89 -26.80 -18.08
CA SER A 146 -33.27 -27.63 -17.02
C SER A 146 -32.08 -26.94 -16.35
N ILE A 147 -31.36 -26.04 -17.03
CA ILE A 147 -30.29 -25.24 -16.42
C ILE A 147 -30.88 -24.36 -15.31
N LYS A 148 -31.97 -23.65 -15.60
CA LYS A 148 -32.62 -22.76 -14.63
C LYS A 148 -33.26 -23.54 -13.48
N VAL A 149 -33.80 -24.73 -13.74
CA VAL A 149 -34.32 -25.62 -12.68
C VAL A 149 -33.20 -26.05 -11.73
N ARG A 150 -32.06 -26.49 -12.27
CA ARG A 150 -30.93 -26.96 -11.45
C ARG A 150 -30.16 -25.83 -10.77
N PHE A 151 -30.09 -24.66 -11.41
CA PHE A 151 -29.37 -23.49 -10.91
C PHE A 151 -30.29 -22.25 -10.90
N PRO A 152 -31.28 -22.16 -9.99
CA PRO A 152 -32.31 -21.11 -10.02
C PRO A 152 -31.79 -19.68 -9.96
N LYS A 153 -30.67 -19.48 -9.25
CA LYS A 153 -30.03 -18.16 -9.08
C LYS A 153 -29.14 -17.74 -10.25
N LEU A 154 -28.82 -18.65 -11.16
CA LEU A 154 -27.91 -18.40 -12.27
C LEU A 154 -28.60 -17.55 -13.34
N LYS A 155 -27.95 -16.47 -13.77
CA LYS A 155 -28.46 -15.61 -14.85
C LYS A 155 -28.21 -16.24 -16.22
N LEU A 156 -29.23 -16.31 -17.08
CA LEU A 156 -29.10 -16.86 -18.42
C LEU A 156 -29.32 -15.76 -19.47
N MET A 157 -28.34 -15.61 -20.36
CA MET A 157 -28.41 -14.71 -21.52
C MET A 157 -28.34 -15.58 -22.79
N ALA A 158 -29.42 -15.62 -23.56
CA ALA A 158 -29.44 -16.32 -24.85
C ALA A 158 -28.77 -15.46 -25.94
N ASN A 159 -27.86 -16.03 -26.75
CA ASN A 159 -27.50 -15.40 -28.01
C ASN A 159 -28.51 -15.83 -29.08
N ARG A 160 -29.25 -14.88 -29.64
CA ARG A 160 -30.31 -15.10 -30.63
C ARG A 160 -31.34 -16.15 -30.17
N GLY A 161 -31.62 -17.19 -30.98
CA GLY A 161 -32.64 -18.20 -30.69
C GLY A 161 -34.06 -17.63 -30.66
N ILE A 162 -34.33 -16.58 -31.45
CA ILE A 162 -35.53 -15.73 -31.36
C ILE A 162 -36.82 -16.56 -31.40
N SER A 163 -36.88 -17.57 -32.27
CA SER A 163 -38.05 -18.43 -32.42
C SER A 163 -38.32 -19.31 -31.19
N LEU A 164 -37.36 -19.49 -30.28
CA LEU A 164 -37.48 -20.30 -29.06
C LEU A 164 -37.85 -19.46 -27.83
N LEU A 165 -37.57 -18.15 -27.81
CA LEU A 165 -37.61 -17.31 -26.61
C LEU A 165 -38.93 -17.36 -25.83
N LYS A 166 -40.07 -17.57 -26.49
CA LYS A 166 -41.38 -17.70 -25.83
C LYS A 166 -41.42 -18.86 -24.83
N ASP A 167 -40.70 -19.93 -25.15
CA ASP A 167 -40.72 -21.20 -24.40
C ASP A 167 -39.48 -21.36 -23.49
N LEU A 168 -38.53 -20.41 -23.53
CA LEU A 168 -37.29 -20.44 -22.74
C LEU A 168 -37.41 -19.67 -21.42
N ASN A 169 -36.76 -20.20 -20.38
CA ASN A 169 -36.60 -19.56 -19.07
C ASN A 169 -35.24 -18.87 -18.97
N VAL A 170 -35.10 -17.75 -19.69
CA VAL A 170 -33.88 -16.91 -19.71
C VAL A 170 -34.16 -15.51 -19.16
N ASP A 171 -33.15 -14.87 -18.57
CA ASP A 171 -33.27 -13.52 -18.01
C ASP A 171 -33.11 -12.44 -19.11
N SER A 172 -32.37 -12.77 -20.17
CA SER A 172 -32.01 -11.82 -21.22
C SER A 172 -31.69 -12.48 -22.55
N VAL A 173 -31.70 -11.70 -23.62
CA VAL A 173 -31.29 -12.09 -24.97
C VAL A 173 -30.31 -11.07 -25.55
N LEU A 174 -29.29 -11.55 -26.24
CA LEU A 174 -28.45 -10.77 -27.13
C LEU A 174 -28.93 -10.96 -28.57
N LEU A 175 -29.14 -9.85 -29.28
CA LEU A 175 -29.45 -9.81 -30.69
C LEU A 175 -28.19 -9.40 -31.46
N GLU A 176 -27.64 -10.28 -32.28
CA GLU A 176 -26.33 -10.08 -32.93
C GLU A 176 -26.37 -10.50 -34.39
N SER A 177 -26.35 -9.65 -35.43
CA SER A 177 -26.37 -8.20 -35.42
C SER A 177 -27.75 -7.68 -35.83
N THR A 178 -28.04 -6.44 -35.45
CA THR A 178 -29.39 -5.85 -35.63
C THR A 178 -29.43 -4.68 -36.59
N LEU A 179 -28.36 -3.90 -36.65
CA LEU A 179 -28.25 -2.66 -37.40
C LEU A 179 -27.06 -2.66 -38.38
N SER A 180 -26.21 -3.68 -38.29
CA SER A 180 -25.04 -3.90 -39.13
C SER A 180 -25.03 -5.34 -39.66
N HIS A 181 -24.37 -5.53 -40.79
CA HIS A 181 -24.05 -6.83 -41.36
C HIS A 181 -22.54 -6.89 -41.61
N TYR A 182 -21.95 -8.04 -41.30
CA TYR A 182 -20.56 -8.35 -41.63
C TYR A 182 -20.55 -9.57 -42.55
N ASP A 183 -20.02 -9.38 -43.75
CA ASP A 183 -19.84 -10.46 -44.72
C ASP A 183 -18.50 -11.17 -44.44
N PHE A 184 -18.56 -12.43 -43.99
CA PHE A 184 -17.37 -13.22 -43.66
C PHE A 184 -16.49 -13.54 -44.88
N LYS A 185 -17.05 -13.57 -46.10
CA LYS A 185 -16.29 -13.83 -47.33
C LYS A 185 -15.51 -12.59 -47.77
N THR A 186 -16.18 -11.44 -47.81
CA THR A 186 -15.57 -10.18 -48.28
C THR A 186 -14.91 -9.35 -47.18
N LYS A 187 -15.17 -9.69 -45.90
CA LYS A 187 -14.77 -8.94 -44.70
C LYS A 187 -15.26 -7.48 -44.70
N LYS A 188 -16.38 -7.21 -45.38
CA LYS A 188 -16.98 -5.89 -45.49
C LYS A 188 -18.15 -5.72 -44.52
N HIS A 189 -18.28 -4.50 -44.00
CA HIS A 189 -19.41 -4.08 -43.18
C HIS A 189 -20.44 -3.33 -44.03
N SER A 190 -21.73 -3.59 -43.80
CA SER A 190 -22.84 -2.85 -44.39
C SER A 190 -23.94 -2.60 -43.35
N LEU A 191 -24.79 -1.58 -43.57
CA LEU A 191 -25.91 -1.32 -42.69
C LEU A 191 -27.03 -2.33 -42.95
N ALA A 192 -27.63 -2.85 -41.89
CA ALA A 192 -28.77 -3.75 -42.01
C ALA A 192 -30.09 -2.96 -42.16
N SER A 193 -31.11 -3.61 -42.72
CA SER A 193 -32.47 -3.08 -42.76
C SER A 193 -33.04 -2.92 -41.34
N ASN A 194 -33.79 -1.84 -41.11
CA ASN A 194 -34.25 -1.45 -39.78
C ASN A 194 -35.52 -2.20 -39.34
N TYR A 195 -35.44 -3.51 -39.13
CA TYR A 195 -36.60 -4.32 -38.67
C TYR A 195 -36.70 -4.41 -37.13
N SER A 196 -37.90 -4.66 -36.62
CA SER A 196 -38.16 -4.87 -35.17
C SER A 196 -38.24 -6.37 -34.85
N ILE A 197 -37.50 -6.82 -33.85
CA ILE A 197 -37.55 -8.21 -33.38
C ILE A 197 -38.50 -8.28 -32.18
N LYS A 198 -39.53 -9.13 -32.26
CA LYS A 198 -40.45 -9.34 -31.13
C LYS A 198 -39.79 -10.23 -30.07
N VAL A 199 -39.56 -9.68 -28.89
CA VAL A 199 -39.04 -10.38 -27.71
C VAL A 199 -40.09 -10.32 -26.59
N PRO A 200 -40.37 -11.42 -25.85
CA PRO A 200 -41.26 -11.39 -24.70
C PRO A 200 -40.85 -10.31 -23.69
N SER A 201 -41.82 -9.53 -23.19
CA SER A 201 -41.56 -8.36 -22.32
C SER A 201 -40.77 -8.66 -21.04
N LYS A 202 -40.81 -9.90 -20.56
CA LYS A 202 -40.05 -10.37 -19.39
C LYS A 202 -38.54 -10.54 -19.64
N ILE A 203 -38.10 -10.57 -20.91
CA ILE A 203 -36.70 -10.82 -21.30
C ILE A 203 -36.02 -9.50 -21.63
N LYS A 204 -34.91 -9.20 -20.95
CA LYS A 204 -34.12 -7.99 -21.23
C LYS A 204 -33.38 -8.12 -22.56
N ILE A 205 -33.40 -7.06 -23.37
CA ILE A 205 -32.78 -7.05 -24.71
C ILE A 205 -31.42 -6.33 -24.68
N PHE A 206 -30.39 -7.05 -25.12
CA PHE A 206 -29.07 -6.54 -25.46
C PHE A 206 -28.86 -6.66 -26.98
N SER A 207 -28.09 -5.77 -27.60
CA SER A 207 -27.75 -5.86 -29.03
C SER A 207 -26.26 -5.72 -29.27
N LEU A 208 -25.71 -6.54 -30.16
CA LEU A 208 -24.30 -6.51 -30.57
C LEU A 208 -24.19 -6.26 -32.07
N ASP A 209 -23.56 -5.15 -32.42
CA ASP A 209 -23.35 -4.73 -33.81
C ASP A 209 -21.85 -4.53 -34.09
N TYR A 210 -21.43 -4.81 -35.32
CA TYR A 210 -20.04 -4.81 -35.72
C TYR A 210 -19.73 -3.69 -36.71
N TRP A 211 -18.79 -2.80 -36.35
CA TRP A 211 -18.39 -1.70 -37.22
C TRP A 211 -16.89 -1.37 -37.11
N PRO A 212 -16.26 -0.89 -38.20
CA PRO A 212 -14.88 -0.42 -38.17
C PRO A 212 -14.65 0.70 -37.15
N ARG A 213 -13.48 0.63 -36.51
CA ARG A 213 -13.11 1.46 -35.36
C ARG A 213 -12.91 2.95 -35.70
N ASP A 214 -12.43 3.20 -36.90
CA ASP A 214 -12.15 4.51 -37.47
C ASP A 214 -13.42 5.30 -37.82
N ASP A 215 -14.52 4.63 -38.14
CA ASP A 215 -15.80 5.28 -38.47
C ASP A 215 -16.68 5.55 -37.22
N GLN A 216 -16.22 6.50 -36.41
CA GLN A 216 -16.94 6.93 -35.21
C GLN A 216 -18.32 7.54 -35.51
N LYS A 217 -18.50 8.12 -36.71
CA LYS A 217 -19.77 8.75 -37.12
C LYS A 217 -20.86 7.70 -37.23
N THR A 218 -20.56 6.59 -37.90
CA THR A 218 -21.53 5.49 -38.03
C THR A 218 -21.72 4.75 -36.71
N ILE A 219 -20.66 4.54 -35.93
CA ILE A 219 -20.78 3.96 -34.57
C ILE A 219 -21.80 4.75 -33.72
N LYS A 220 -21.72 6.09 -33.71
CA LYS A 220 -22.70 6.94 -33.01
C LYS A 220 -24.13 6.74 -33.53
N SER A 221 -24.30 6.66 -34.84
CA SER A 221 -25.60 6.41 -35.47
C SER A 221 -26.20 5.05 -35.07
N LEU A 222 -25.37 3.99 -35.03
CA LEU A 222 -25.78 2.65 -34.61
C LEU A 222 -26.23 2.63 -33.15
N TYR A 223 -25.45 3.23 -32.25
CA TYR A 223 -25.85 3.37 -30.84
C TYR A 223 -27.19 4.10 -30.70
N LYS A 224 -27.38 5.23 -31.38
CA LYS A 224 -28.65 6.00 -31.33
C LYS A 224 -29.85 5.14 -31.77
N LYS A 225 -29.74 4.48 -32.93
CA LYS A 225 -30.80 3.63 -33.49
C LYS A 225 -31.15 2.45 -32.59
N ALA A 226 -30.16 1.84 -31.94
CA ALA A 226 -30.42 0.72 -31.04
C ALA A 226 -31.16 1.15 -29.77
N VAL A 227 -30.83 2.34 -29.24
CA VAL A 227 -31.52 2.90 -28.06
C VAL A 227 -32.95 3.32 -28.39
N GLU A 228 -33.20 3.86 -29.58
CA GLU A 228 -34.56 4.13 -30.06
C GLU A 228 -35.44 2.85 -30.12
N LYS A 229 -34.83 1.67 -30.23
CA LYS A 229 -35.51 0.37 -30.16
C LYS A 229 -35.64 -0.20 -28.74
N ASN A 230 -35.28 0.57 -27.71
CA ASN A 230 -35.18 0.12 -26.31
C ASN A 230 -34.19 -1.05 -26.11
N TYR A 231 -33.16 -1.14 -26.92
CA TYR A 231 -32.08 -2.12 -26.72
C TYR A 231 -31.01 -1.57 -25.79
N THR A 232 -30.26 -2.47 -25.17
CA THR A 232 -28.98 -2.17 -24.53
C THR A 232 -27.85 -2.49 -25.53
N PRO A 233 -27.27 -1.51 -26.24
CA PRO A 233 -26.34 -1.77 -27.35
C PRO A 233 -24.86 -1.87 -26.96
N LEU A 234 -24.13 -2.70 -27.70
CA LEU A 234 -22.68 -2.76 -27.79
C LEU A 234 -22.29 -2.74 -29.26
N ILE A 235 -21.47 -1.75 -29.65
CA ILE A 235 -20.85 -1.73 -30.98
C ILE A 235 -19.37 -2.08 -30.80
N SER A 236 -18.92 -3.14 -31.46
CA SER A 236 -17.58 -3.70 -31.29
C SER A 236 -16.94 -4.10 -32.63
N THR A 237 -15.71 -4.61 -32.57
CA THR A 237 -15.07 -5.31 -33.68
C THR A 237 -15.51 -6.77 -33.71
N ILE A 238 -15.53 -7.38 -34.90
CA ILE A 238 -15.93 -8.79 -35.09
C ILE A 238 -15.09 -9.77 -34.26
N ASP A 239 -13.85 -9.42 -33.94
CA ASP A 239 -12.95 -10.24 -33.12
C ASP A 239 -13.31 -10.27 -31.63
N LEU A 240 -14.08 -9.28 -31.13
CA LEU A 240 -14.37 -9.07 -29.71
C LEU A 240 -13.11 -9.07 -28.80
N GLN A 241 -11.95 -8.70 -29.35
CA GLN A 241 -10.66 -8.68 -28.62
C GLN A 241 -10.19 -7.26 -28.27
N GLN A 242 -11.00 -6.25 -28.56
CA GLN A 242 -10.63 -4.84 -28.41
C GLN A 242 -11.63 -4.08 -27.54
N GLU A 243 -11.17 -2.99 -26.90
CA GLU A 243 -12.05 -2.12 -26.12
C GLU A 243 -12.98 -1.34 -27.07
N PRO A 244 -14.30 -1.25 -26.78
CA PRO A 244 -15.19 -0.40 -27.57
C PRO A 244 -14.75 1.06 -27.50
N ILE A 245 -14.80 1.77 -28.63
CA ILE A 245 -14.24 3.12 -28.80
C ILE A 245 -15.14 4.19 -28.23
N LEU A 246 -16.45 3.94 -28.36
CA LEU A 246 -17.50 4.89 -28.07
C LEU A 246 -18.49 4.19 -27.14
N LEU A 247 -18.76 4.82 -26.01
CA LEU A 247 -19.64 4.32 -24.98
C LEU A 247 -20.84 5.26 -24.88
N TYR A 248 -22.05 4.73 -25.02
CA TYR A 248 -23.27 5.53 -24.91
C TYR A 248 -23.86 5.37 -23.51
N ASP A 249 -24.07 6.49 -22.83
CA ASP A 249 -24.81 6.50 -21.57
C ASP A 249 -26.31 6.46 -21.86
N LEU A 250 -26.95 5.33 -21.55
CA LEU A 250 -28.39 5.15 -21.71
C LEU A 250 -29.21 6.09 -20.81
N LYS A 251 -28.68 6.48 -19.65
CA LYS A 251 -29.37 7.36 -18.69
C LYS A 251 -29.25 8.82 -19.09
N THR A 252 -28.07 9.27 -19.49
CA THR A 252 -27.83 10.68 -19.81
C THR A 252 -27.97 11.01 -21.31
N LYS A 253 -28.12 9.99 -22.16
CA LYS A 253 -28.18 10.10 -23.63
C LYS A 253 -26.93 10.74 -24.27
N PHE A 254 -25.78 10.70 -23.59
CA PHE A 254 -24.51 11.24 -24.09
C PHE A 254 -23.54 10.16 -24.59
N PHE A 255 -22.69 10.55 -25.53
CA PHE A 255 -21.57 9.74 -26.02
C PHE A 255 -20.29 10.07 -25.25
N PHE A 256 -19.61 9.06 -24.75
CA PHE A 256 -18.23 9.15 -24.30
C PHE A 256 -17.31 8.68 -25.42
N ASN A 257 -16.39 9.55 -25.86
CA ASN A 257 -15.10 9.05 -26.36
C ASN A 257 -14.43 8.32 -25.20
N SER A 258 -13.55 7.34 -25.45
CA SER A 258 -12.78 6.61 -24.44
C SER A 258 -12.04 7.55 -23.48
N ILE A 259 -12.78 8.10 -22.52
CA ILE A 259 -12.33 8.92 -21.41
C ILE A 259 -11.69 7.93 -20.46
N LYS A 260 -10.44 8.21 -20.09
CA LYS A 260 -9.86 7.73 -18.84
C LYS A 260 -10.89 8.03 -17.74
N LEU A 261 -11.70 7.04 -17.40
CA LEU A 261 -12.58 7.03 -16.22
C LEU A 261 -11.69 7.07 -14.97
N GLN A 262 -11.09 8.23 -14.71
CA GLN A 262 -10.88 8.68 -13.36
C GLN A 262 -12.29 8.83 -12.80
N PHE A 263 -12.61 8.10 -11.73
CA PHE A 263 -13.82 8.18 -10.88
C PHE A 263 -14.51 6.83 -10.65
N GLU A 264 -13.72 5.75 -10.52
CA GLU A 264 -13.79 4.90 -9.34
C GLU A 264 -12.35 4.59 -8.92
N LYS A 265 -11.79 5.46 -8.07
CA LYS A 265 -10.41 5.29 -7.63
C LYS A 265 -10.35 4.02 -6.77
N LYS A 266 -9.71 3.00 -7.35
CA LYS A 266 -8.90 1.97 -6.68
C LYS A 266 -8.71 2.31 -5.20
N GLN A 267 -9.08 1.38 -4.30
CA GLN A 267 -8.74 1.48 -2.89
C GLN A 267 -7.30 1.98 -2.78
N THR A 268 -7.05 3.12 -2.15
CA THR A 268 -5.68 3.60 -2.00
C THR A 268 -4.96 2.57 -1.17
N ALA A 269 -4.01 1.90 -1.78
CA ALA A 269 -3.14 0.96 -1.12
C ALA A 269 -2.32 1.66 -0.02
N ARG A 270 -2.13 2.99 -0.12
CA ARG A 270 -1.23 3.82 0.72
C ARG A 270 0.23 3.34 0.64
N LYS A 271 0.53 2.56 -0.39
CA LYS A 271 1.82 1.91 -0.66
C LYS A 271 2.54 2.66 -1.76
N ILE A 272 3.72 3.18 -1.45
CA ILE A 272 4.63 3.80 -2.42
C ILE A 272 5.75 2.82 -2.73
N LEU A 273 6.09 2.65 -4.01
CA LEU A 273 7.27 1.89 -4.41
C LEU A 273 8.49 2.79 -4.25
N GLY A 274 9.39 2.47 -3.33
CA GLY A 274 10.68 3.13 -3.21
C GLY A 274 11.74 2.38 -4.00
N ILE A 275 12.53 3.07 -4.81
CA ILE A 275 13.63 2.49 -5.58
C ILE A 275 14.90 3.26 -5.24
N TYR A 276 15.94 2.56 -4.81
CA TYR A 276 17.21 3.16 -4.38
C TYR A 276 18.41 2.42 -4.97
N ASP A 277 19.51 3.13 -5.17
CA ASP A 277 20.76 2.61 -5.76
C ASP A 277 21.89 2.32 -4.76
N TYR A 278 21.83 2.90 -3.55
CA TYR A 278 22.84 2.72 -2.52
C TYR A 278 22.26 2.36 -1.15
N GLY A 279 23.00 1.57 -0.38
CA GLY A 279 22.62 1.06 0.93
C GLY A 279 21.77 -0.20 0.88
N ASP A 280 21.10 -0.49 2.00
CA ASP A 280 20.20 -1.61 2.18
C ASP A 280 18.81 -1.15 2.67
N VAL A 281 18.00 -2.08 3.17
CA VAL A 281 16.66 -1.77 3.67
C VAL A 281 16.66 -0.80 4.87
N ASN A 282 17.77 -0.68 5.60
CA ASN A 282 17.93 0.17 6.79
C ASN A 282 18.61 1.50 6.47
N THR A 283 19.52 1.50 5.49
CA THR A 283 20.45 2.62 5.24
C THR A 283 20.16 3.39 3.96
N ASN A 284 19.17 2.97 3.17
CA ASN A 284 18.81 3.69 1.95
C ASN A 284 18.22 5.09 2.24
N GLY A 285 18.51 6.04 1.35
CA GLY A 285 18.10 7.44 1.50
C GLY A 285 16.58 7.67 1.57
N ILE A 286 15.75 6.75 1.05
CA ILE A 286 14.29 6.88 1.17
C ILE A 286 13.86 6.60 2.61
N HIS A 287 14.32 5.49 3.18
CA HIS A 287 13.97 5.07 4.53
C HIS A 287 14.45 6.09 5.57
N LEU A 288 15.70 6.57 5.42
CA LEU A 288 16.30 7.51 6.35
C LEU A 288 15.71 8.92 6.25
N ASN A 289 15.54 9.45 5.03
CA ASN A 289 15.35 10.89 4.88
C ASN A 289 13.90 11.34 4.65
N ILE A 290 13.03 10.49 4.07
CA ILE A 290 11.71 10.94 3.62
C ILE A 290 10.52 10.06 4.04
N GLU A 291 10.76 8.82 4.46
CA GLU A 291 9.66 7.90 4.79
C GLU A 291 8.84 8.35 6.01
N ALA A 292 9.45 9.00 7.01
CA ALA A 292 8.71 9.59 8.13
C ALA A 292 7.69 10.66 7.66
N ILE A 293 8.04 11.45 6.65
CA ILE A 293 7.15 12.46 6.06
C ILE A 293 6.06 11.79 5.23
N LEU A 294 6.35 10.67 4.55
CA LEU A 294 5.31 9.85 3.91
C LEU A 294 4.32 9.31 4.96
N ASN A 295 4.83 8.83 6.10
CA ASN A 295 3.99 8.33 7.20
C ASN A 295 3.09 9.42 7.74
N TYR A 296 3.57 10.66 7.84
CA TYR A 296 2.72 11.81 8.17
C TYR A 296 1.52 11.90 7.23
N TYR A 297 1.67 11.75 5.91
CA TYR A 297 0.54 11.76 4.96
C TYR A 297 -0.24 10.45 4.87
N GLY A 298 -0.03 9.52 5.81
CA GLY A 298 -0.75 8.25 5.87
C GLY A 298 -0.25 7.20 4.89
N MET A 299 0.89 7.44 4.25
CA MET A 299 1.49 6.55 3.24
C MET A 299 2.71 5.84 3.81
N HIS A 300 3.10 4.73 3.19
CA HIS A 300 4.30 4.00 3.57
C HIS A 300 5.01 3.41 2.36
N CYS A 301 6.30 3.14 2.52
CA CYS A 301 7.14 2.69 1.43
C CYS A 301 7.32 1.16 1.44
N LEU A 302 7.53 0.61 0.26
CA LEU A 302 8.16 -0.70 0.06
C LEU A 302 9.40 -0.46 -0.82
N THR A 303 10.56 -0.46 -0.18
CA THR A 303 11.83 -0.12 -0.84
C THR A 303 12.40 -1.33 -1.58
N ARG A 304 13.00 -1.11 -2.75
CA ARG A 304 13.67 -2.11 -3.57
C ARG A 304 14.96 -1.52 -4.13
N HIS A 305 16.06 -2.26 -4.02
CA HIS A 305 17.29 -1.91 -4.70
C HIS A 305 17.07 -1.91 -6.23
N THR A 306 17.76 -1.05 -6.97
CA THR A 306 17.72 -0.99 -8.46
C THR A 306 18.04 -2.32 -9.15
N SER A 307 18.67 -3.26 -8.44
CA SER A 307 18.99 -4.62 -8.90
C SER A 307 17.78 -5.56 -8.87
N HIS A 308 16.76 -5.25 -8.05
CA HIS A 308 15.62 -6.12 -7.74
C HIS A 308 14.29 -5.41 -8.01
N LEU A 309 14.10 -4.96 -9.25
CA LEU A 309 12.91 -4.20 -9.66
C LEU A 309 11.65 -5.10 -9.72
N PRO A 310 10.50 -4.61 -9.23
CA PRO A 310 9.25 -5.37 -9.29
C PRO A 310 8.68 -5.42 -10.72
N THR A 311 7.91 -6.46 -11.02
CA THR A 311 7.22 -6.63 -12.31
C THR A 311 5.79 -6.05 -12.32
N LYS A 312 5.14 -6.02 -11.14
CA LYS A 312 3.76 -5.54 -10.96
C LYS A 312 3.74 -4.19 -10.25
N LEU A 313 3.05 -3.22 -10.87
CA LEU A 313 2.87 -1.86 -10.33
C LEU A 313 1.47 -1.61 -9.73
N ALA A 314 0.51 -2.51 -9.99
CA ALA A 314 -0.89 -2.31 -9.61
C ALA A 314 -1.11 -2.15 -8.09
N GLN A 315 -0.20 -2.64 -7.25
CA GLN A 315 -0.33 -2.52 -5.79
C GLN A 315 0.15 -1.18 -5.22
N TYR A 316 0.77 -0.31 -6.02
CA TYR A 316 1.34 0.95 -5.57
C TYR A 316 0.47 2.14 -6.00
N ASP A 317 0.53 3.22 -5.21
CA ASP A 317 -0.17 4.48 -5.48
C ASP A 317 0.80 5.59 -5.93
N GLY A 318 2.10 5.29 -6.04
CA GLY A 318 3.14 6.19 -6.49
C GLY A 318 4.52 5.52 -6.46
N VAL A 319 5.53 6.21 -6.98
CA VAL A 319 6.92 5.75 -7.01
C VAL A 319 7.84 6.84 -6.47
N ILE A 320 8.80 6.47 -5.62
CA ILE A 320 9.95 7.31 -5.26
C ILE A 320 11.19 6.64 -5.85
N LEU A 321 11.92 7.38 -6.68
CA LEU A 321 13.27 7.02 -7.10
C LEU A 321 14.25 7.89 -6.31
N TRP A 322 15.25 7.28 -5.69
CA TRP A 322 16.33 7.98 -5.00
C TRP A 322 17.67 7.47 -5.51
N LEU A 323 18.39 8.32 -6.24
CA LEU A 323 19.70 8.02 -6.81
C LEU A 323 20.78 8.89 -6.15
N THR A 324 21.81 8.26 -5.61
CA THR A 324 22.99 8.95 -5.03
C THR A 324 24.10 9.16 -6.06
N GLY A 325 23.97 8.59 -7.26
CA GLY A 325 24.92 8.74 -8.36
C GLY A 325 25.86 7.55 -8.54
N VAL A 326 25.56 6.42 -7.89
CA VAL A 326 26.27 5.16 -8.10
C VAL A 326 25.95 4.61 -9.50
N GLU A 327 26.92 3.94 -10.12
CA GLU A 327 26.70 3.31 -11.42
C GLU A 327 25.59 2.24 -11.34
N LEU A 328 24.58 2.39 -12.20
CA LEU A 328 23.44 1.49 -12.22
C LEU A 328 23.73 0.24 -13.06
N LYS A 329 23.44 -0.95 -12.51
CA LYS A 329 23.58 -2.22 -13.25
C LYS A 329 22.71 -2.30 -14.51
N ASN A 330 21.48 -1.77 -14.46
CA ASN A 330 20.54 -1.82 -15.59
C ASN A 330 19.60 -0.60 -15.64
N PRO A 331 20.12 0.60 -15.97
CA PRO A 331 19.36 1.85 -15.98
C PRO A 331 18.21 1.82 -17.01
N LEU A 332 18.37 1.15 -18.14
CA LEU A 332 17.30 1.03 -19.15
C LEU A 332 16.06 0.35 -18.57
N LYS A 333 16.23 -0.78 -17.87
CA LYS A 333 15.11 -1.50 -17.23
C LYS A 333 14.42 -0.65 -16.16
N LEU A 334 15.20 0.10 -15.38
CA LEU A 334 14.67 1.04 -14.38
C LEU A 334 13.79 2.11 -15.04
N PHE A 335 14.29 2.77 -16.08
CA PHE A 335 13.54 3.86 -16.73
C PHE A 335 12.37 3.36 -17.58
N GLN A 336 12.40 2.11 -18.07
CA GLN A 336 11.23 1.46 -18.65
C GLN A 336 10.13 1.25 -17.60
N LEU A 337 10.50 0.84 -16.38
CA LEU A 337 9.56 0.71 -15.26
C LEU A 337 8.95 2.06 -14.87
N LEU A 338 9.76 3.13 -14.80
CA LEU A 338 9.28 4.47 -14.47
C LEU A 338 8.39 5.04 -15.58
N ALA A 339 8.73 4.84 -16.86
CA ALA A 339 7.88 5.21 -17.98
C ALA A 339 6.53 4.47 -17.93
N LYS A 340 6.55 3.18 -17.55
CA LYS A 340 5.33 2.40 -17.31
C LYS A 340 4.53 2.91 -16.11
N ALA A 341 5.18 3.29 -15.01
CA ALA A 341 4.52 3.89 -13.85
C ALA A 341 3.82 5.19 -14.24
N LYS A 342 4.51 6.06 -14.99
CA LYS A 342 3.95 7.31 -15.53
C LYS A 342 2.74 7.04 -16.44
N SER A 343 2.83 6.08 -17.36
CA SER A 343 1.74 5.77 -18.29
C SER A 343 0.49 5.22 -17.58
N LEU A 344 0.66 4.56 -16.43
CA LEU A 344 -0.41 4.13 -15.54
C LEU A 344 -0.96 5.26 -14.67
N GLY A 345 -0.40 6.47 -14.74
CA GLY A 345 -0.82 7.63 -13.95
C GLY A 345 -0.38 7.57 -12.50
N LEU A 346 0.66 6.80 -12.17
CA LEU A 346 1.27 6.83 -10.85
C LEU A 346 2.14 8.09 -10.73
N PRO A 347 1.97 8.91 -9.68
CA PRO A 347 2.88 10.01 -9.40
C PRO A 347 4.29 9.48 -9.10
N ILE A 348 5.30 10.21 -9.57
CA ILE A 348 6.72 9.84 -9.41
C ILE A 348 7.46 10.99 -8.75
N LEU A 349 8.11 10.73 -7.61
CA LEU A 349 9.16 11.58 -7.07
C LEU A 349 10.50 11.03 -7.52
N TRP A 350 11.23 11.77 -8.34
CA TRP A 350 12.59 11.43 -8.73
C TRP A 350 13.58 12.35 -8.02
N MET A 351 14.26 11.81 -7.03
CA MET A 351 15.40 12.40 -6.36
C MET A 351 16.70 11.84 -6.94
N GLY A 352 17.58 12.71 -7.42
CA GLY A 352 18.88 12.34 -7.98
C GLY A 352 19.07 12.74 -9.44
N GLY A 353 20.32 12.63 -9.91
CA GLY A 353 20.69 13.00 -11.28
C GLY A 353 20.25 12.00 -12.35
N LEU A 354 20.57 12.31 -13.61
CA LEU A 354 20.42 11.39 -14.73
C LEU A 354 21.47 10.27 -14.65
N PRO A 355 21.09 8.98 -14.77
CA PRO A 355 22.05 7.89 -14.72
C PRO A 355 22.92 7.83 -15.99
N SER A 356 24.13 7.32 -15.84
CA SER A 356 25.03 6.99 -16.94
C SER A 356 25.19 5.47 -17.11
N VAL A 357 25.48 5.04 -18.34
CA VAL A 357 25.85 3.67 -18.69
C VAL A 357 27.35 3.67 -19.00
N SER A 358 28.18 3.04 -18.17
CA SER A 358 29.61 2.98 -18.49
C SER A 358 29.84 2.16 -19.78
N LYS A 359 30.79 2.60 -20.60
CA LYS A 359 31.42 1.83 -21.68
C LYS A 359 30.55 1.42 -22.88
N LYS A 360 29.28 1.86 -23.02
CA LYS A 360 28.42 1.55 -24.18
C LYS A 360 27.59 2.74 -24.69
N PHE A 361 28.18 3.55 -25.57
CA PHE A 361 27.56 4.77 -26.15
C PHE A 361 26.17 4.54 -26.77
N LEU A 362 25.96 3.43 -27.48
CA LEU A 362 24.65 3.09 -28.07
C LEU A 362 23.56 2.89 -27.00
N LYS A 363 23.91 2.27 -25.87
CA LYS A 363 22.97 2.08 -24.75
C LYS A 363 22.69 3.39 -24.02
N GLN A 364 23.67 4.29 -23.92
CA GLN A 364 23.44 5.63 -23.39
C GLN A 364 22.45 6.40 -24.27
N LYS A 365 22.64 6.39 -25.60
CA LYS A 365 21.69 7.03 -26.55
C LYS A 365 20.27 6.49 -26.41
N GLU A 366 20.12 5.18 -26.24
CA GLU A 366 18.80 4.56 -26.05
C GLU A 366 18.14 5.01 -24.73
N LEU A 367 18.91 5.04 -23.65
CA LEU A 367 18.47 5.51 -22.34
C LEU A 367 18.06 6.99 -22.38
N ASP A 368 18.88 7.86 -22.96
CA ASP A 368 18.60 9.29 -23.09
C ASP A 368 17.33 9.52 -23.92
N LYS A 369 17.15 8.77 -25.02
CA LYS A 369 15.94 8.83 -25.85
C LYS A 369 14.70 8.40 -25.05
N LEU A 370 14.81 7.35 -24.23
CA LEU A 370 13.72 6.90 -23.37
C LEU A 370 13.36 7.95 -22.32
N ILE A 371 14.34 8.50 -21.62
CA ILE A 371 14.12 9.52 -20.58
C ILE A 371 13.51 10.77 -21.21
N PHE A 372 14.05 11.24 -22.34
CA PHE A 372 13.50 12.40 -23.02
C PHE A 372 12.07 12.17 -23.50
N LYS A 373 11.76 11.01 -24.10
CA LYS A 373 10.40 10.67 -24.53
C LYS A 373 9.44 10.56 -23.34
N ALA A 374 9.89 9.98 -22.22
CA ALA A 374 9.04 9.70 -21.07
C ALA A 374 8.86 10.90 -20.16
N PHE A 375 9.87 11.75 -19.96
CA PHE A 375 9.87 12.82 -18.96
C PHE A 375 10.17 14.20 -19.55
N GLY A 376 10.61 14.29 -20.81
CA GLY A 376 11.00 15.55 -21.45
C GLY A 376 12.29 16.14 -20.89
N ILE A 377 13.15 15.32 -20.28
CA ILE A 377 14.41 15.73 -19.66
C ILE A 377 15.58 15.21 -20.49
N LYS A 378 16.57 16.05 -20.73
CA LYS A 378 17.84 15.68 -21.34
C LYS A 378 18.99 16.36 -20.58
N SER A 379 20.06 15.62 -20.30
CA SER A 379 21.30 16.20 -19.77
C SER A 379 21.97 17.09 -20.81
N GLY A 380 22.44 18.25 -20.37
CA GLY A 380 23.37 19.10 -21.10
C GLY A 380 24.81 18.90 -20.61
N GLY A 381 25.65 19.93 -20.73
CA GLY A 381 27.00 19.93 -20.17
C GLY A 381 27.00 19.82 -18.64
N TYR A 382 27.92 19.03 -18.12
CA TYR A 382 28.27 18.99 -16.69
C TYR A 382 29.48 19.90 -16.47
N TYR A 383 29.37 20.83 -15.52
CA TYR A 383 30.42 21.81 -15.25
C TYR A 383 30.98 21.61 -13.84
N PHE A 384 32.29 21.37 -13.76
CA PHE A 384 33.08 21.34 -12.53
C PHE A 384 34.10 22.49 -12.58
N THR A 385 34.03 23.45 -11.67
CA THR A 385 35.16 24.32 -11.34
C THR A 385 35.08 24.76 -9.89
N LYS A 386 36.24 24.97 -9.24
CA LYS A 386 36.30 25.88 -8.09
C LYS A 386 35.79 27.23 -8.61
N ASN A 387 34.57 27.60 -8.22
CA ASN A 387 33.97 28.91 -8.46
C ASN A 387 33.17 29.08 -9.76
N ILE A 388 32.17 28.22 -10.02
CA ILE A 388 31.13 28.59 -11.00
C ILE A 388 30.41 29.83 -10.47
N ASN A 389 30.59 30.97 -11.15
CA ASN A 389 29.87 32.23 -10.88
C ASN A 389 28.39 32.05 -11.22
N SER A 390 27.67 31.33 -10.38
CA SER A 390 26.30 30.90 -10.59
C SER A 390 25.35 31.84 -9.85
N LYS A 391 24.23 32.16 -10.49
CA LYS A 391 23.15 32.97 -9.91
C LYS A 391 21.93 32.09 -9.77
N ILE A 392 21.34 32.05 -8.57
CA ILE A 392 19.99 31.53 -8.38
C ILE A 392 19.05 32.57 -8.99
N SER A 393 18.49 32.28 -10.16
CA SER A 393 17.58 33.16 -10.88
C SER A 393 16.14 33.01 -10.39
N TYR A 394 15.82 31.87 -9.81
CA TYR A 394 14.56 31.64 -9.11
C TYR A 394 14.73 30.53 -8.06
N SER A 395 14.09 30.69 -6.91
CA SER A 395 13.85 29.61 -5.95
C SER A 395 12.42 29.68 -5.43
N HIS A 396 11.80 28.52 -5.24
CA HIS A 396 10.48 28.42 -4.64
C HIS A 396 10.50 28.97 -3.20
N PRO A 397 9.41 29.57 -2.68
CA PRO A 397 9.37 30.10 -1.32
C PRO A 397 9.83 29.10 -0.25
N ASP A 398 9.50 27.82 -0.44
CA ASP A 398 9.87 26.71 0.47
C ASP A 398 11.25 26.06 0.18
N TYR A 399 12.10 26.65 -0.68
CA TYR A 399 13.38 26.07 -1.14
C TYR A 399 14.59 26.33 -0.22
N HIS A 400 14.39 27.07 0.87
CA HIS A 400 15.44 27.37 1.83
C HIS A 400 15.03 26.93 3.24
N PHE A 401 14.55 25.69 3.34
CA PHE A 401 13.84 25.15 4.48
C PHE A 401 14.72 24.98 5.73
N GLU A 402 15.61 23.99 5.75
CA GLU A 402 16.56 23.80 6.87
C GLU A 402 17.92 24.43 6.58
N LYS A 403 18.28 24.56 5.30
CA LYS A 403 19.52 25.19 4.87
C LYS A 403 19.26 26.15 3.72
N LYS A 404 19.86 27.34 3.80
CA LYS A 404 19.92 28.26 2.66
C LYS A 404 20.99 27.76 1.70
N LEU A 405 20.66 27.67 0.41
CA LEU A 405 21.66 27.48 -0.63
C LEU A 405 22.40 28.81 -0.79
N SER A 406 23.65 28.90 -0.30
CA SER A 406 24.39 30.17 -0.29
C SER A 406 24.80 30.59 -1.71
N LYS A 407 25.04 31.89 -1.92
CA LYS A 407 25.52 32.48 -3.18
C LYS A 407 26.97 32.08 -3.55
N ILE A 408 27.60 31.16 -2.82
CA ILE A 408 29.02 30.83 -2.91
C ILE A 408 29.19 29.50 -3.66
N LYS A 409 29.68 29.60 -4.91
CA LYS A 409 30.47 28.59 -5.64
C LYS A 409 29.91 27.16 -5.52
N LEU A 410 28.83 26.88 -6.26
CA LEU A 410 28.41 25.51 -6.53
C LEU A 410 29.64 24.72 -7.04
N THR A 411 29.99 23.63 -6.35
CA THR A 411 31.14 22.78 -6.70
C THR A 411 30.92 22.09 -8.03
N SER A 412 29.65 21.82 -8.37
CA SER A 412 29.25 21.30 -9.66
C SER A 412 27.80 21.65 -10.02
N ILE A 413 27.56 21.78 -11.33
CA ILE A 413 26.22 21.97 -11.90
C ILE A 413 26.08 21.17 -13.19
N GLN A 414 25.06 20.30 -13.21
CA GLN A 414 24.58 19.68 -14.44
C GLN A 414 23.54 20.63 -15.07
N SER A 415 23.76 21.02 -16.32
CA SER A 415 22.71 21.71 -17.08
C SER A 415 21.69 20.69 -17.59
N TYR A 416 20.43 21.08 -17.59
CA TYR A 416 19.30 20.28 -18.08
C TYR A 416 18.56 21.05 -19.18
N THR A 417 18.29 20.35 -20.28
CA THR A 417 17.33 20.79 -21.30
C THR A 417 16.01 20.09 -21.03
N ILE A 418 14.97 20.88 -20.75
CA ILE A 418 13.66 20.38 -20.37
C ILE A 418 12.63 20.90 -21.37
N GLN A 419 11.76 20.02 -21.88
CA GLN A 419 10.64 20.44 -22.72
C GLN A 419 9.74 21.38 -21.92
N THR A 420 9.37 22.53 -22.51
CA THR A 420 8.59 23.58 -21.83
C THR A 420 7.32 23.05 -21.16
N ASN A 421 6.60 22.16 -21.82
CA ASN A 421 5.36 21.54 -21.30
C ASN A 421 5.59 20.52 -20.17
N SER A 422 6.84 20.16 -19.86
CA SER A 422 7.17 19.25 -18.75
C SER A 422 7.26 19.94 -17.40
N ILE A 423 7.44 21.26 -17.35
CA ILE A 423 7.52 22.02 -16.09
C ILE A 423 6.15 22.59 -15.77
N LYS A 424 5.53 22.09 -14.69
CA LYS A 424 4.32 22.70 -14.13
C LYS A 424 4.68 23.90 -13.26
N GLN A 425 5.68 23.74 -12.41
CA GLN A 425 6.17 24.80 -11.52
C GLN A 425 7.67 24.60 -11.27
N PRO A 426 8.52 25.61 -11.54
CA PRO A 426 9.92 25.53 -11.18
C PRO A 426 10.09 25.54 -9.65
N ILE A 427 11.10 24.81 -9.15
CA ILE A 427 11.51 24.84 -7.75
C ILE A 427 12.83 25.61 -7.59
N LEU A 428 13.79 25.34 -8.47
CA LEU A 428 15.06 26.04 -8.51
C LEU A 428 15.44 26.29 -9.96
N THR A 429 15.86 27.51 -10.28
CA THR A 429 16.50 27.85 -11.55
C THR A 429 17.85 28.52 -11.29
N ILE A 430 18.89 28.01 -11.94
CA ILE A 430 20.25 28.52 -11.84
C ILE A 430 20.73 29.01 -13.21
N SER A 431 21.37 30.16 -13.23
CA SER A 431 22.09 30.72 -14.38
C SER A 431 23.60 30.65 -14.15
N THR A 432 24.36 30.43 -15.22
CA THR A 432 25.82 30.50 -15.21
C THR A 432 26.31 31.27 -16.44
N PRO A 433 27.60 31.68 -16.49
CA PRO A 433 28.20 32.21 -17.71
C PRO A 433 28.13 31.22 -18.89
N ASN A 434 28.12 29.91 -18.61
CA ASN A 434 28.12 28.85 -19.62
C ASN A 434 26.72 28.51 -20.17
N PHE A 435 25.65 28.83 -19.42
CA PHE A 435 24.27 28.62 -19.85
C PHE A 435 23.30 29.57 -19.13
N LYS A 436 22.38 30.16 -19.90
CA LYS A 436 21.51 31.24 -19.41
C LYS A 436 20.60 30.82 -18.25
N ASN A 437 19.90 29.68 -18.35
CA ASN A 437 19.01 29.18 -17.29
C ASN A 437 18.93 27.65 -17.34
N THR A 438 19.03 26.98 -16.19
CA THR A 438 18.69 25.57 -16.02
C THR A 438 17.85 25.35 -14.77
N THR A 439 16.90 24.40 -14.82
CA THR A 439 15.94 24.15 -13.75
C THR A 439 16.13 22.74 -13.18
N PRO A 440 17.10 22.53 -12.27
CA PRO A 440 17.44 21.19 -11.76
C PRO A 440 16.41 20.63 -10.77
N CYS A 441 15.47 21.44 -10.30
CA CYS A 441 14.36 21.00 -9.45
C CYS A 441 13.05 21.61 -9.95
N TYR A 442 12.01 20.80 -10.16
CA TYR A 442 10.69 21.27 -10.55
C TYR A 442 9.57 20.25 -10.27
N PHE A 443 8.35 20.75 -10.17
CA PHE A 443 7.12 19.96 -10.21
C PHE A 443 6.60 19.83 -11.64
N SER A 444 5.99 18.68 -11.93
CA SER A 444 5.40 18.30 -13.22
C SER A 444 4.03 17.65 -13.02
N GLU A 445 3.26 17.50 -14.10
CA GLU A 445 1.99 16.77 -14.08
C GLU A 445 2.16 15.28 -13.71
N TRP A 446 3.35 14.71 -13.91
CA TRP A 446 3.66 13.34 -13.52
C TRP A 446 4.25 13.19 -12.10
N GLY A 447 4.55 14.30 -11.41
CA GLY A 447 5.16 14.29 -10.08
C GLY A 447 6.26 15.35 -9.93
N ALA A 448 7.48 14.96 -9.55
CA ALA A 448 8.59 15.89 -9.32
C ALA A 448 9.94 15.33 -9.76
N PHE A 449 10.80 16.20 -10.27
CA PHE A 449 12.23 15.93 -10.50
C PHE A 449 13.06 16.84 -9.62
N LEU A 450 13.97 16.27 -8.84
CA LEU A 450 14.81 16.94 -7.86
C LEU A 450 16.26 16.42 -8.00
N ASP A 451 17.11 17.19 -8.66
CA ASP A 451 18.53 16.84 -8.81
C ASP A 451 19.26 16.67 -7.45
N SER A 452 20.21 15.73 -7.42
CA SER A 452 20.99 15.43 -6.22
C SER A 452 21.81 16.64 -5.76
N GLY A 453 21.91 16.84 -4.45
CA GLY A 453 22.65 17.97 -3.87
C GLY A 453 22.00 19.34 -4.08
N LYS A 454 20.80 19.39 -4.70
CA LYS A 454 20.04 20.64 -4.89
C LYS A 454 18.81 20.66 -4.01
N ALA A 455 18.01 19.59 -3.96
CA ALA A 455 16.87 19.53 -3.03
C ALA A 455 17.26 19.12 -1.60
N PHE A 456 18.34 18.33 -1.46
CA PHE A 456 18.81 17.78 -0.20
C PHE A 456 20.34 17.81 -0.16
N LEU A 457 20.90 18.26 0.96
CA LEU A 457 22.32 18.15 1.27
C LEU A 457 22.53 16.87 2.07
N GLU A 458 23.23 15.91 1.48
CA GLU A 458 23.79 14.78 2.21
C GLU A 458 25.07 15.24 2.91
N GLY A 459 25.13 15.09 4.23
CA GLY A 459 26.25 15.58 5.04
C GLY A 459 26.91 14.47 5.85
N PHE A 460 28.24 14.53 5.98
CA PHE A 460 28.99 13.74 6.96
C PHE A 460 28.72 14.26 8.38
N SER A 461 28.90 13.41 9.40
CA SER A 461 28.85 13.80 10.82
C SER A 461 27.63 14.65 11.21
N HIS A 462 26.43 14.17 10.85
CA HIS A 462 25.16 14.77 11.23
C HIS A 462 24.84 16.15 10.60
N GLN A 463 25.41 16.41 9.41
CA GLN A 463 25.21 17.65 8.66
C GLN A 463 24.17 17.59 7.54
N SER A 464 23.40 16.50 7.41
CA SER A 464 22.34 16.40 6.41
C SER A 464 21.27 17.47 6.62
N ARG A 465 20.83 18.14 5.55
CA ARG A 465 19.84 19.22 5.59
C ARG A 465 18.98 19.28 4.33
N TRP A 466 17.71 19.55 4.48
CA TRP A 466 16.79 19.84 3.38
C TRP A 466 16.94 21.29 2.91
N TYR A 467 17.21 21.46 1.61
CA TYR A 467 17.01 22.76 0.95
C TYR A 467 15.52 22.93 0.67
N MET A 468 14.93 22.00 -0.08
CA MET A 468 13.51 22.01 -0.40
C MET A 468 12.69 21.39 0.75
N ASN A 469 11.65 22.08 1.21
CA ASN A 469 10.75 21.57 2.24
C ASN A 469 10.11 20.23 1.82
N PRO A 470 10.37 19.12 2.54
CA PRO A 470 9.86 17.80 2.15
C PRO A 470 8.34 17.69 2.27
N TYR A 471 7.68 18.49 3.13
CA TYR A 471 6.21 18.53 3.17
C TYR A 471 5.63 19.05 1.86
N THR A 472 6.20 20.13 1.31
CA THR A 472 5.78 20.71 0.03
C THR A 472 6.01 19.74 -1.13
N ILE A 473 7.11 18.96 -1.09
CA ILE A 473 7.36 17.89 -2.07
C ILE A 473 6.23 16.85 -2.01
N MET A 474 5.87 16.36 -0.82
CA MET A 474 4.81 15.37 -0.65
C MET A 474 3.43 15.91 -1.07
N GLU A 475 3.12 17.16 -0.73
CA GLU A 475 1.84 17.82 -1.06
C GLU A 475 1.65 18.03 -2.57
N ASN A 476 2.73 18.31 -3.29
CA ASN A 476 2.68 18.50 -4.74
C ASN A 476 2.85 17.19 -5.54
N THR A 477 3.29 16.09 -4.90
CA THR A 477 3.55 14.82 -5.60
C THR A 477 2.52 13.73 -5.27
N PHE A 478 2.27 13.46 -3.99
CA PHE A 478 1.50 12.29 -3.56
C PHE A 478 0.18 12.64 -2.88
N TYR A 479 0.16 13.68 -2.04
CA TYR A 479 -1.01 14.01 -1.22
C TYR A 479 -2.05 14.80 -2.01
N LYS A 480 -3.32 14.48 -1.80
CA LYS A 480 -4.46 15.18 -2.43
C LYS A 480 -5.18 15.96 -1.34
N ASN A 481 -5.50 17.23 -1.61
CA ASN A 481 -6.25 18.06 -0.67
C ASN A 481 -7.55 17.36 -0.22
N HIS A 482 -7.85 17.46 1.07
CA HIS A 482 -9.02 16.87 1.73
C HIS A 482 -9.06 15.33 1.76
N TRP A 483 -7.90 14.67 1.73
CA TRP A 483 -7.83 13.22 1.94
C TRP A 483 -7.71 12.87 3.44
N PRO A 484 -8.46 11.89 3.98
CA PRO A 484 -8.31 11.44 5.35
C PRO A 484 -6.98 10.70 5.57
N ILE A 485 -6.33 10.98 6.68
CA ILE A 485 -5.02 10.44 7.05
C ILE A 485 -5.17 9.63 8.34
N PRO A 486 -4.77 8.34 8.37
CA PRO A 486 -4.66 7.61 9.63
C PRO A 486 -3.50 8.16 10.46
N ASP A 487 -3.76 8.55 11.71
CA ASP A 487 -2.75 9.14 12.59
C ASP A 487 -2.33 8.15 13.68
N ALA A 488 -1.08 7.67 13.60
CA ALA A 488 -0.50 6.76 14.60
C ALA A 488 0.09 7.50 15.82
N THR A 489 -0.02 8.83 15.88
CA THR A 489 0.61 9.67 16.91
C THR A 489 -0.38 10.27 17.90
N THR A 490 -1.67 10.04 17.70
CA THR A 490 -2.76 10.75 18.38
C THR A 490 -3.87 9.80 18.82
N ILE A 491 -4.43 10.02 20.02
CA ILE A 491 -5.67 9.40 20.50
C ILE A 491 -6.58 10.51 21.01
N GLU A 492 -7.80 10.59 20.49
CA GLU A 492 -8.82 11.57 20.88
C GLU A 492 -8.33 13.03 20.82
N GLY A 493 -7.47 13.33 19.84
CA GLY A 493 -6.83 14.64 19.64
C GLY A 493 -5.59 14.90 20.50
N LYS A 494 -5.30 14.06 21.50
CA LYS A 494 -4.11 14.17 22.36
C LYS A 494 -2.93 13.40 21.78
N ARG A 495 -1.73 13.97 21.89
CA ARG A 495 -0.51 13.30 21.44
C ARG A 495 -0.27 12.07 22.32
N ILE A 496 0.04 10.94 21.69
CA ILE A 496 0.43 9.72 22.39
C ILE A 496 1.77 9.96 23.11
N ALA A 497 1.87 9.47 24.34
CA ALA A 497 3.12 9.31 25.06
C ALA A 497 3.22 7.89 25.63
N TYR A 498 4.42 7.33 25.69
CA TYR A 498 4.66 6.05 26.33
C TYR A 498 6.11 5.94 26.82
N ILE A 499 6.30 5.11 27.84
CA ILE A 499 7.57 4.89 28.51
C ILE A 499 7.91 3.41 28.38
N HIS A 500 9.13 3.08 27.98
CA HIS A 500 9.63 1.71 28.07
C HIS A 500 11.09 1.65 28.53
N ILE A 501 11.41 0.53 29.18
CA ILE A 501 12.72 0.27 29.77
C ILE A 501 13.27 -1.05 29.24
N ASP A 502 14.44 -0.98 28.63
CA ASP A 502 15.21 -2.14 28.20
C ASP A 502 16.02 -2.70 29.40
N GLY A 503 16.22 -4.02 29.40
CA GLY A 503 16.69 -4.76 30.58
C GLY A 503 18.12 -4.44 31.03
N ASP A 504 18.91 -3.78 30.19
CA ASP A 504 20.35 -3.58 30.36
C ASP A 504 20.69 -2.85 31.66
N GLY A 505 21.60 -3.47 32.43
CA GLY A 505 22.17 -2.87 33.63
C GLY A 505 21.28 -2.97 34.87
N VAL A 506 20.29 -3.88 34.91
CA VAL A 506 19.43 -4.08 36.09
C VAL A 506 20.25 -4.38 37.35
N LEU A 507 21.34 -5.14 37.21
CA LEU A 507 22.26 -5.53 38.28
C LEU A 507 23.31 -4.46 38.62
N SER A 508 23.47 -3.44 37.78
CA SER A 508 24.50 -2.40 37.99
C SER A 508 24.28 -1.66 39.29
N LEU A 509 25.35 -1.34 40.02
CA LEU A 509 25.27 -0.55 41.25
C LEU A 509 24.93 0.91 40.95
N SER A 510 24.18 1.53 41.86
CA SER A 510 23.73 2.92 41.72
C SER A 510 24.46 3.89 42.64
N GLU A 511 24.99 4.98 42.08
CA GLU A 511 25.51 6.13 42.86
C GLU A 511 24.39 6.87 43.63
N ILE A 512 23.12 6.64 43.29
CA ILE A 512 21.95 7.33 43.87
C ILE A 512 21.58 6.73 45.22
N SER A 513 21.86 5.45 45.41
CA SER A 513 21.55 4.71 46.64
C SER A 513 22.61 3.66 46.87
N ALA A 514 23.51 3.95 47.81
CA ALA A 514 24.65 3.10 48.14
C ALA A 514 24.21 1.65 48.42
N GLY A 515 24.94 0.70 47.82
CA GLY A 515 24.69 -0.74 47.98
C GLY A 515 23.46 -1.29 47.26
N LYS A 516 22.71 -0.47 46.52
CA LYS A 516 21.54 -0.92 45.75
C LYS A 516 21.84 -1.05 44.26
N SER A 517 21.20 -2.04 43.64
CA SER A 517 21.20 -2.18 42.18
C SER A 517 20.29 -1.13 41.53
N CYS A 518 20.53 -0.84 40.25
CA CYS A 518 19.70 0.05 39.44
C CYS A 518 18.24 -0.42 39.39
N GLY A 519 18.00 -1.74 39.39
CA GLY A 519 16.67 -2.32 39.50
C GLY A 519 15.94 -1.94 40.79
N GLN A 520 16.61 -2.06 41.94
CA GLN A 520 16.04 -1.63 43.24
C GLN A 520 15.76 -0.13 43.26
N VAL A 521 16.68 0.68 42.74
CA VAL A 521 16.51 2.14 42.67
C VAL A 521 15.36 2.53 41.73
N ALA A 522 15.14 1.80 40.64
CA ALA A 522 14.03 2.03 39.71
C ALA A 522 12.68 1.90 40.44
N ILE A 523 12.50 0.83 41.20
CA ILE A 523 11.28 0.56 41.97
C ILE A 523 11.03 1.70 42.97
N GLU A 524 12.04 2.05 43.77
CA GLU A 524 11.91 3.00 44.88
C GLU A 524 11.77 4.45 44.42
N LYS A 525 12.65 4.91 43.52
CA LYS A 525 12.78 6.33 43.17
C LYS A 525 11.96 6.73 41.95
N ILE A 526 11.61 5.77 41.08
CA ILE A 526 10.89 6.04 39.83
C ILE A 526 9.49 5.43 39.86
N PHE A 527 9.35 4.10 39.91
CA PHE A 527 8.06 3.43 39.69
C PHE A 527 7.06 3.77 40.79
N LYS A 528 7.42 3.57 42.06
CA LYS A 528 6.54 3.87 43.21
C LYS A 528 6.25 5.38 43.35
N LYS A 529 7.18 6.23 42.92
CA LYS A 529 7.05 7.70 42.95
C LYS A 529 6.05 8.22 41.90
N TYR A 530 6.23 7.86 40.62
CA TYR A 530 5.49 8.51 39.53
C TYR A 530 4.19 7.80 39.14
N LYS A 531 4.14 6.47 39.30
CA LYS A 531 2.97 5.63 38.97
C LYS A 531 2.41 5.87 37.56
N LEU A 532 3.31 6.08 36.59
CA LEU A 532 2.95 6.25 35.18
C LEU A 532 2.92 4.88 34.49
N LYS A 533 2.09 4.75 33.45
CA LYS A 533 2.07 3.56 32.60
C LYS A 533 3.43 3.38 31.93
N THR A 534 4.13 2.30 32.27
CA THR A 534 5.48 2.02 31.80
C THR A 534 5.59 0.55 31.40
N GLY A 535 6.19 0.28 30.25
CA GLY A 535 6.61 -1.07 29.90
C GLY A 535 8.01 -1.35 30.42
N VAL A 536 8.23 -2.50 31.03
CA VAL A 536 9.52 -2.84 31.65
C VAL A 536 9.92 -4.23 31.23
N SER A 537 11.15 -4.35 30.73
CA SER A 537 11.72 -5.63 30.33
C SER A 537 12.94 -6.00 31.18
N PHE A 538 13.28 -7.29 31.18
CA PHE A 538 14.49 -7.82 31.79
C PHE A 538 15.20 -8.74 30.80
N ILE A 539 16.52 -8.80 30.88
CA ILE A 539 17.31 -9.86 30.26
C ILE A 539 17.18 -11.08 31.16
N ALA A 540 16.61 -12.18 30.68
CA ALA A 540 16.28 -13.30 31.57
C ALA A 540 17.52 -13.91 32.24
N ASN A 541 18.67 -13.91 31.57
CA ASN A 541 19.94 -14.38 32.14
C ASN A 541 20.38 -13.61 33.40
N GLU A 542 20.09 -12.31 33.49
CA GLU A 542 20.38 -11.47 34.67
C GLU A 542 19.42 -11.69 35.84
N ILE A 543 18.33 -12.43 35.61
CA ILE A 543 17.34 -12.80 36.64
C ILE A 543 17.46 -14.28 37.02
N ASP A 544 17.93 -15.12 36.10
CA ASP A 544 18.09 -16.55 36.30
C ASP A 544 19.27 -16.88 37.21
N ASP A 545 18.97 -17.51 38.35
CA ASP A 545 19.93 -17.96 39.37
C ASP A 545 20.79 -19.14 38.91
N ASN A 546 20.44 -19.73 37.76
CA ASN A 546 21.35 -20.62 37.06
C ASN A 546 22.48 -19.88 36.34
N PHE A 547 22.36 -18.57 36.14
CA PHE A 547 23.31 -17.76 35.38
C PHE A 547 23.80 -16.56 36.21
N GLN A 548 23.44 -15.32 35.81
CA GLN A 548 23.94 -14.09 36.46
C GLN A 548 23.00 -13.59 37.55
N GLY A 549 21.78 -14.12 37.63
CA GLY A 549 20.78 -13.71 38.61
C GLY A 549 21.02 -14.25 40.02
N ASP A 550 20.33 -13.66 40.98
CA ASP A 550 20.31 -14.07 42.38
C ASP A 550 18.93 -13.79 42.99
N ALA A 551 18.77 -14.09 44.29
CA ALA A 551 17.51 -13.83 44.99
C ALA A 551 17.11 -12.34 44.97
N VAL A 552 18.07 -11.41 44.93
CA VAL A 552 17.80 -9.97 44.89
C VAL A 552 17.28 -9.57 43.52
N SER A 553 17.88 -10.04 42.42
CA SER A 553 17.42 -9.72 41.07
C SER A 553 16.07 -10.37 40.75
N GLN A 554 15.81 -11.57 41.25
CA GLN A 554 14.48 -12.20 41.20
C GLN A 554 13.44 -11.38 41.96
N GLN A 555 13.77 -10.88 43.16
CA GLN A 555 12.87 -10.02 43.91
C GLN A 555 12.60 -8.70 43.18
N VAL A 556 13.59 -8.12 42.51
CA VAL A 556 13.40 -6.92 41.66
C VAL A 556 12.41 -7.20 40.53
N ALA A 557 12.52 -8.34 39.84
CA ALA A 557 11.57 -8.71 38.79
C ALA A 557 10.14 -8.89 39.34
N TYR A 558 10.00 -9.63 40.44
CA TYR A 558 8.73 -9.85 41.14
C TYR A 558 8.07 -8.52 41.57
N ASP A 559 8.80 -7.68 42.31
CA ASP A 559 8.30 -6.41 42.82
C ASP A 559 7.93 -5.44 41.71
N THR A 560 8.68 -5.45 40.60
CA THR A 560 8.40 -4.60 39.44
C THR A 560 7.12 -5.05 38.73
N PHE A 561 6.99 -6.34 38.45
CA PHE A 561 5.81 -6.88 37.74
C PHE A 561 4.54 -6.89 38.60
N ALA A 562 4.65 -6.84 39.93
CA ALA A 562 3.52 -6.66 40.83
C ALA A 562 2.82 -5.30 40.71
N LEU A 563 3.47 -4.26 40.18
CA LEU A 563 2.90 -2.90 40.11
C LEU A 563 1.84 -2.75 39.00
N ASP A 564 0.62 -2.32 39.30
CA ASP A 564 -0.51 -2.24 38.35
C ASP A 564 -0.28 -1.37 37.10
N TYR A 565 0.62 -0.39 37.19
CA TYR A 565 0.98 0.53 36.11
C TYR A 565 2.22 0.08 35.32
N ILE A 566 2.71 -1.15 35.55
CA ILE A 566 3.80 -1.78 34.81
C ILE A 566 3.26 -2.87 33.87
N GLU A 567 3.59 -2.74 32.59
CA GLU A 567 3.42 -3.77 31.55
C GLU A 567 4.72 -4.58 31.44
N ALA A 568 4.62 -5.89 31.62
CA ALA A 568 5.78 -6.79 31.56
C ALA A 568 6.21 -7.06 30.11
N ALA A 569 7.52 -7.05 29.87
CA ALA A 569 8.14 -7.44 28.61
C ALA A 569 9.40 -8.27 28.86
N SER A 570 9.92 -8.92 27.82
CA SER A 570 11.21 -9.59 27.83
C SER A 570 12.21 -8.82 26.97
N HIS A 571 13.46 -8.72 27.43
CA HIS A 571 14.59 -8.22 26.65
C HIS A 571 15.46 -9.38 26.16
N THR A 572 14.81 -10.49 25.81
CA THR A 572 15.38 -11.80 25.43
C THR A 572 16.10 -12.52 26.56
N TYR A 573 16.64 -13.71 26.28
CA TYR A 573 17.32 -14.50 27.30
C TYR A 573 18.76 -14.05 27.47
N SER A 574 19.52 -14.07 26.37
CA SER A 574 20.97 -13.85 26.39
C SER A 574 21.41 -12.50 25.82
N HIS A 575 20.44 -11.65 25.44
CA HIS A 575 20.65 -10.34 24.82
C HIS A 575 21.46 -10.43 23.51
N PRO A 576 20.82 -10.78 22.38
CA PRO A 576 21.45 -10.69 21.08
C PRO A 576 21.97 -9.28 20.78
N PHE A 577 23.28 -9.15 20.57
CA PHE A 577 23.89 -7.97 19.94
C PHE A 577 23.64 -7.92 18.45
N SER A 578 23.68 -9.09 17.79
CA SER A 578 23.32 -9.21 16.39
C SER A 578 22.28 -10.30 16.19
N TRP A 579 21.08 -9.87 15.82
CA TRP A 579 19.97 -10.78 15.53
C TRP A 579 20.26 -11.64 14.31
N GLU A 580 20.94 -11.10 13.29
CA GLU A 580 21.30 -11.86 12.08
C GLU A 580 22.40 -12.90 12.35
N LYS A 581 23.44 -12.52 13.11
CA LYS A 581 24.65 -13.35 13.30
C LYS A 581 24.60 -14.25 14.54
N GLY A 582 23.55 -14.14 15.36
CA GLY A 582 23.42 -14.88 16.62
C GLY A 582 24.54 -14.58 17.62
N ILE A 583 25.06 -13.34 17.61
CA ILE A 583 26.05 -12.86 18.58
C ILE A 583 25.26 -12.32 19.78
N VAL A 584 25.59 -12.78 20.98
CA VAL A 584 24.84 -12.50 22.23
C VAL A 584 25.75 -11.91 23.31
N ALA A 585 25.16 -11.27 24.32
CA ALA A 585 25.90 -10.69 25.44
C ALA A 585 26.30 -11.74 26.49
N PHE A 586 25.39 -12.67 26.77
CA PHE A 586 25.59 -13.67 27.83
C PHE A 586 25.67 -15.08 27.25
N SER A 587 26.76 -15.79 27.54
CA SER A 587 26.82 -17.22 27.26
C SER A 587 25.81 -17.97 28.12
N ILE A 588 25.15 -18.96 27.52
CA ILE A 588 24.23 -19.87 28.21
C ILE A 588 24.91 -21.21 28.57
N ASN A 589 26.19 -21.36 28.19
CA ASN A 589 27.06 -22.41 28.67
C ASN A 589 27.80 -21.89 29.90
N LYS A 590 27.49 -22.44 31.08
CA LYS A 590 28.11 -22.07 32.37
C LYS A 590 29.62 -22.31 32.41
N ASN A 591 30.14 -23.18 31.54
CA ASN A 591 31.55 -23.52 31.44
C ASN A 591 32.27 -22.79 30.29
N ALA A 592 31.58 -21.88 29.58
CA ALA A 592 32.20 -21.14 28.50
C ALA A 592 33.23 -20.14 29.06
N THR A 593 34.49 -20.29 28.66
CA THR A 593 35.58 -19.35 28.94
C THR A 593 35.66 -18.22 27.90
N ASP A 594 34.96 -18.35 26.78
CA ASP A 594 35.11 -17.51 25.58
C ASP A 594 34.07 -16.38 25.46
N ALA A 595 33.69 -15.76 26.57
CA ALA A 595 33.13 -14.40 26.51
C ALA A 595 34.29 -13.39 26.53
N LEU A 596 35.14 -13.40 25.50
CA LEU A 596 36.23 -12.43 25.39
C LEU A 596 35.65 -11.04 25.09
N TRP A 597 35.77 -10.13 26.05
CA TRP A 597 35.77 -8.70 25.82
C TRP A 597 37.20 -8.30 25.44
N ASP A 598 37.52 -8.26 24.15
CA ASP A 598 38.77 -7.71 23.67
C ASP A 598 38.50 -6.80 22.45
N ASN A 599 39.02 -5.57 22.50
CA ASN A 599 38.83 -4.52 21.48
C ASN A 599 37.36 -4.19 21.10
N GLY A 600 36.43 -4.27 22.06
CA GLY A 600 35.05 -3.80 21.88
C GLY A 600 34.15 -4.72 21.04
N THR A 601 34.50 -6.00 20.86
CA THR A 601 33.63 -6.98 20.19
C THR A 601 33.34 -8.17 21.11
N ILE A 602 32.13 -8.25 21.67
CA ILE A 602 31.65 -9.45 22.35
C ILE A 602 31.45 -10.57 21.31
N LYS A 603 32.07 -11.73 21.52
CA LYS A 603 32.00 -12.89 20.61
C LYS A 603 31.39 -14.14 21.22
N ALA A 604 30.57 -14.02 22.26
CA ALA A 604 29.75 -15.15 22.69
C ALA A 604 28.74 -15.46 21.56
N LYS A 605 28.85 -16.64 20.96
CA LYS A 605 27.85 -17.18 20.05
C LYS A 605 26.93 -18.10 20.82
N GLN A 606 25.64 -18.05 20.52
CA GLN A 606 24.73 -19.09 20.98
C GLN A 606 25.14 -20.44 20.35
N GLU A 607 25.10 -21.51 21.15
CA GLU A 607 25.80 -22.81 21.03
C GLU A 607 25.79 -23.53 19.65
N VAL A 608 25.04 -23.08 18.63
CA VAL A 608 24.92 -23.76 17.33
C VAL A 608 25.17 -22.82 16.15
N GLY A 609 26.39 -22.85 15.59
CA GLY A 609 26.66 -22.47 14.19
C GLY A 609 26.45 -21.01 13.78
N GLY A 610 26.21 -20.08 14.71
CA GLY A 610 25.96 -18.67 14.39
C GLY A 610 24.52 -18.35 13.97
N ILE A 611 23.55 -19.19 14.34
CA ILE A 611 22.11 -18.92 14.16
C ILE A 611 21.46 -18.79 15.54
N LEU A 612 20.65 -17.75 15.73
CA LEU A 612 19.93 -17.53 16.97
C LEU A 612 18.82 -18.57 17.20
N ASN A 613 18.84 -19.25 18.34
CA ASN A 613 17.79 -20.16 18.79
C ASN A 613 16.60 -19.36 19.30
N LEU A 614 15.59 -19.18 18.46
CA LEU A 614 14.43 -18.33 18.76
C LEU A 614 13.55 -18.87 19.88
N ASP A 615 13.43 -20.19 20.01
CA ASP A 615 12.66 -20.77 21.12
C ASP A 615 13.34 -20.49 22.46
N PHE A 616 14.68 -20.58 22.49
CA PHE A 616 15.43 -20.21 23.70
C PHE A 616 15.37 -18.70 23.96
N GLU A 617 15.70 -17.88 22.97
CA GLU A 617 15.82 -16.43 23.18
C GLU A 617 14.50 -15.74 23.48
N ILE A 618 13.43 -16.16 22.81
CA ILE A 618 12.14 -15.49 22.89
C ILE A 618 11.22 -16.26 23.82
N LYS A 619 10.90 -17.51 23.50
CA LYS A 619 9.89 -18.25 24.26
C LYS A 619 10.36 -18.58 25.68
N LYS A 620 11.56 -19.15 25.84
CA LYS A 620 12.08 -19.51 27.17
C LYS A 620 12.32 -18.28 28.05
N SER A 621 12.74 -17.15 27.49
CA SER A 621 12.91 -15.92 28.29
C SER A 621 11.57 -15.42 28.83
N MET A 622 10.52 -15.45 28.00
CA MET A 622 9.17 -15.09 28.41
C MET A 622 8.60 -16.07 29.43
N GLU A 623 8.80 -17.38 29.24
CA GLU A 623 8.38 -18.41 30.21
C GLU A 623 9.09 -18.24 31.56
N TYR A 624 10.41 -18.03 31.55
CA TYR A 624 11.20 -17.81 32.76
C TYR A 624 10.82 -16.51 33.48
N LEU A 625 10.50 -15.42 32.76
CA LEU A 625 10.07 -14.18 33.40
C LEU A 625 8.60 -14.26 33.89
N SER A 626 7.77 -15.12 33.28
CA SER A 626 6.35 -15.28 33.63
C SER A 626 6.10 -15.83 35.03
N GLN A 627 7.05 -16.55 35.64
CA GLN A 627 6.91 -17.01 37.03
C GLN A 627 6.90 -15.85 38.05
N PHE A 628 7.43 -14.68 37.70
CA PHE A 628 7.42 -13.50 38.55
C PHE A 628 6.18 -12.62 38.36
N LEU A 629 5.29 -12.98 37.42
CA LEU A 629 4.07 -12.22 37.14
C LEU A 629 2.94 -12.58 38.12
N PRO A 630 2.14 -11.60 38.56
CA PRO A 630 0.83 -11.86 39.14
C PRO A 630 -0.06 -12.66 38.18
N LYS A 631 -0.93 -13.53 38.72
CA LYS A 631 -1.82 -14.42 37.92
C LYS A 631 -2.72 -13.71 36.90
N ASN A 632 -3.00 -12.42 37.10
CA ASN A 632 -3.86 -11.61 36.23
C ASN A 632 -3.08 -10.85 35.14
N LYS A 633 -1.76 -10.99 35.06
CA LYS A 633 -0.91 -10.35 34.05
C LYS A 633 -0.35 -11.37 33.07
N THR A 634 -0.01 -10.90 31.89
CA THR A 634 0.60 -11.68 30.82
C THR A 634 1.87 -10.99 30.34
N LEU A 635 2.81 -11.79 29.81
CA LEU A 635 4.01 -11.32 29.13
C LEU A 635 3.96 -11.83 27.69
N ASP A 636 3.61 -10.96 26.76
CA ASP A 636 3.45 -11.25 25.32
C ASP A 636 4.23 -10.26 24.43
N ILE A 637 5.27 -9.62 24.99
CA ILE A 637 6.00 -8.52 24.37
C ILE A 637 7.52 -8.73 24.50
N ILE A 638 8.26 -8.48 23.43
CA ILE A 638 9.72 -8.43 23.38
C ILE A 638 10.18 -7.02 22.99
N TYR A 639 11.19 -6.51 23.69
CA TYR A 639 11.94 -5.33 23.28
C TYR A 639 13.22 -5.82 22.62
N TYR A 640 13.44 -5.50 21.34
CA TYR A 640 14.63 -6.01 20.63
C TYR A 640 15.90 -5.48 21.30
N SER A 641 16.83 -6.37 21.60
CA SER A 641 18.17 -6.06 22.12
C SER A 641 19.16 -5.74 21.00
N GLY A 642 20.31 -5.16 21.38
CA GLY A 642 21.46 -5.01 20.50
C GLY A 642 21.20 -4.14 19.27
N ASP A 643 21.57 -4.65 18.09
CA ASP A 643 21.40 -3.93 16.82
C ASP A 643 19.94 -3.62 16.47
N CYS A 644 18.97 -4.27 17.12
CA CYS A 644 17.55 -4.16 16.82
C CYS A 644 17.24 -4.43 15.33
N VAL A 645 17.97 -5.32 14.66
CA VAL A 645 17.80 -5.65 13.24
C VAL A 645 17.34 -7.11 13.07
N PRO A 646 16.10 -7.46 13.48
CA PRO A 646 15.57 -8.80 13.24
C PRO A 646 15.49 -9.13 11.74
N THR A 647 15.83 -10.37 11.42
CA THR A 647 15.67 -11.00 10.11
C THR A 647 14.20 -11.28 9.80
N LYS A 648 13.92 -11.60 8.53
CA LYS A 648 12.58 -12.04 8.10
C LYS A 648 12.09 -13.26 8.90
N GLN A 649 12.97 -14.21 9.20
CA GLN A 649 12.62 -15.44 9.93
C GLN A 649 12.19 -15.12 11.37
N GLN A 650 12.91 -14.24 12.05
CA GLN A 650 12.58 -13.77 13.40
C GLN A 650 11.23 -13.05 13.45
N LEU A 651 10.96 -12.17 12.48
CA LEU A 651 9.66 -11.49 12.39
C LEU A 651 8.49 -12.46 12.12
N ILE A 652 8.72 -13.49 11.30
CA ILE A 652 7.72 -14.55 11.08
C ILE A 652 7.48 -15.35 12.37
N TYR A 653 8.54 -15.68 13.11
CA TYR A 653 8.44 -16.39 14.38
C TYR A 653 7.59 -15.61 15.40
N LEU A 654 7.88 -14.32 15.60
CA LEU A 654 7.11 -13.45 16.51
C LEU A 654 5.62 -13.41 16.12
N LYS A 655 5.35 -13.21 14.83
CA LYS A 655 3.97 -13.18 14.31
C LYS A 655 3.24 -14.51 14.51
N LYS A 656 3.89 -15.65 14.26
CA LYS A 656 3.29 -16.98 14.41
C LYS A 656 2.88 -17.26 15.86
N ASN A 657 3.64 -16.71 16.81
CA ASN A 657 3.41 -16.89 18.25
C ASN A 657 2.61 -15.75 18.90
N ASN A 658 2.06 -14.81 18.11
CA ASN A 658 1.33 -13.64 18.59
C ASN A 658 2.12 -12.75 19.58
N ILE A 659 3.44 -12.68 19.41
CA ILE A 659 4.32 -11.88 20.28
C ILE A 659 4.48 -10.49 19.65
N LEU A 660 4.19 -9.46 20.43
CA LEU A 660 4.43 -8.08 20.04
C LEU A 660 5.93 -7.76 20.20
N ALA A 661 6.46 -6.97 19.28
CA ALA A 661 7.84 -6.52 19.41
C ALA A 661 8.07 -5.16 18.75
N PHE A 662 8.98 -4.41 19.35
CA PHE A 662 9.49 -3.15 18.79
C PHE A 662 10.88 -2.84 19.36
N ASN A 663 11.42 -1.69 18.95
CA ASN A 663 12.79 -1.17 19.11
C ASN A 663 13.52 -1.09 17.77
N GLY A 664 14.66 -0.41 17.81
CA GLY A 664 15.33 0.17 16.66
C GLY A 664 14.63 1.44 16.19
N GLY A 665 15.29 2.11 15.24
CA GLY A 665 14.79 3.34 14.65
C GLY A 665 14.95 4.54 15.56
N ASP A 666 16.15 5.07 15.68
CA ASP A 666 16.48 6.08 16.69
C ASP A 666 16.19 7.51 16.23
N SER A 667 14.91 7.92 16.27
CA SER A 667 14.57 9.31 15.95
C SER A 667 15.23 10.26 16.94
N TYR A 668 16.11 11.13 16.44
CA TYR A 668 16.91 12.07 17.23
C TYR A 668 16.96 13.44 16.52
N PHE A 669 16.20 14.40 17.02
CA PHE A 669 16.01 15.70 16.35
C PHE A 669 16.14 16.84 17.37
N ASP A 670 17.36 17.08 17.83
CA ASP A 670 17.73 18.19 18.70
C ASP A 670 18.48 19.30 17.92
N HIS A 671 19.07 20.27 18.62
CA HIS A 671 19.89 21.31 17.99
C HIS A 671 21.14 20.81 17.25
N ASN A 672 21.72 19.66 17.65
CA ASN A 672 22.89 19.07 16.98
C ASN A 672 22.46 18.30 15.73
N PHE A 673 21.38 17.53 15.86
CA PHE A 673 20.74 16.73 14.82
C PHE A 673 19.53 17.48 14.25
N ASN A 674 19.73 18.73 13.86
CA ASN A 674 18.66 19.65 13.50
C ASN A 674 18.19 19.48 12.03
N SER A 675 17.54 18.35 11.74
CA SER A 675 16.95 18.04 10.44
C SER A 675 15.86 16.98 10.54
N LEU A 676 14.84 17.07 9.68
CA LEU A 676 13.84 16.02 9.48
C LEU A 676 14.44 14.69 9.01
N SER A 677 15.66 14.69 8.45
CA SER A 677 16.37 13.48 8.05
C SER A 677 16.82 12.60 9.22
N TYR A 678 16.71 13.07 10.46
CA TYR A 678 16.99 12.27 11.66
C TYR A 678 15.73 11.76 12.35
N VAL A 679 14.57 11.91 11.70
CA VAL A 679 13.30 11.34 12.16
C VAL A 679 13.03 10.07 11.37
N THR A 680 13.08 8.93 12.05
CA THR A 680 12.86 7.59 11.48
C THR A 680 11.38 7.36 11.15
N PRO A 681 11.01 6.46 10.23
CA PRO A 681 9.61 6.11 9.99
C PRO A 681 8.98 5.34 11.17
N ILE A 682 7.70 4.97 11.06
CA ILE A 682 7.00 4.15 12.07
C ILE A 682 7.63 2.75 12.22
N GLY A 683 8.26 2.27 11.16
CA GLY A 683 8.84 0.93 11.08
C GLY A 683 9.37 0.63 9.68
N ARG A 684 10.04 -0.51 9.52
CA ARG A 684 10.65 -0.95 8.25
C ARG A 684 10.00 -2.20 7.67
N ASP A 685 10.14 -2.36 6.35
CA ASP A 685 9.73 -3.59 5.63
C ASP A 685 10.89 -4.59 5.56
N VAL A 686 10.66 -5.80 6.05
CA VAL A 686 11.63 -6.90 5.97
C VAL A 686 10.96 -8.09 5.29
N GLY A 687 11.13 -8.18 3.97
CA GLY A 687 10.58 -9.30 3.19
C GLY A 687 9.06 -9.45 3.29
N GLY A 688 8.32 -8.33 3.41
CA GLY A 688 6.87 -8.30 3.57
C GLY A 688 6.36 -8.40 5.02
N GLN A 689 7.25 -8.54 6.01
CA GLN A 689 6.92 -8.34 7.42
C GLN A 689 7.25 -6.91 7.86
N LYS A 690 6.61 -6.44 8.93
CA LYS A 690 6.87 -5.12 9.52
C LYS A 690 7.56 -5.27 10.86
N GLN A 691 8.74 -4.67 10.99
CA GLN A 691 9.29 -4.31 12.28
C GLN A 691 8.79 -2.93 12.66
N ILE A 692 8.27 -2.78 13.88
CA ILE A 692 7.88 -1.48 14.44
C ILE A 692 9.06 -0.89 15.19
N TYR A 693 9.29 0.41 15.01
CA TYR A 693 10.36 1.14 15.69
C TYR A 693 9.87 1.78 16.99
N SER A 694 10.82 2.08 17.87
CA SER A 694 10.58 3.07 18.92
C SER A 694 10.31 4.43 18.27
N SER A 695 9.62 5.32 18.98
CA SER A 695 9.27 6.63 18.42
C SER A 695 10.39 7.64 18.55
N ASN A 696 11.32 7.42 19.48
CA ASN A 696 12.46 8.26 19.80
C ASN A 696 13.65 7.39 20.20
N ALA A 697 14.87 7.90 19.96
CA ALA A 697 16.11 7.29 20.43
C ALA A 697 16.15 7.15 21.96
N ASN A 698 16.84 6.11 22.44
CA ASN A 698 17.12 5.92 23.86
C ASN A 698 18.24 6.85 24.37
N GLU A 699 18.51 6.82 25.68
CA GLU A 699 19.56 7.59 26.33
C GLU A 699 20.96 7.33 25.77
N ASN A 700 21.22 6.12 25.27
CA ASN A 700 22.53 5.72 24.78
C ASN A 700 23.02 6.66 23.67
N THR A 701 22.10 7.05 22.77
CA THR A 701 22.37 8.01 21.68
C THR A 701 22.75 9.41 22.20
N TYR A 702 22.24 9.81 23.37
CA TYR A 702 22.49 11.14 23.94
C TYR A 702 23.73 11.20 24.84
N THR A 703 24.30 10.05 25.20
CA THR A 703 25.36 9.87 26.21
C THR A 703 26.65 9.29 25.63
N ASP A 704 26.85 9.41 24.31
CA ASP A 704 28.07 8.92 23.64
C ASP A 704 28.30 7.41 23.80
N LEU A 705 27.24 6.62 23.60
CA LEU A 705 27.28 5.19 23.90
C LEU A 705 27.61 4.91 25.39
N TRP A 706 27.00 5.69 26.28
CA TRP A 706 27.22 5.65 27.73
C TRP A 706 28.65 5.97 28.21
N ASN A 707 29.47 6.63 27.38
CA ASN A 707 30.84 7.02 27.77
C ASN A 707 30.92 8.41 28.43
N ASP A 708 29.98 9.32 28.15
CA ASP A 708 30.04 10.70 28.62
C ASP A 708 28.64 11.34 28.68
N ARG A 709 28.53 12.58 29.16
CA ARG A 709 27.31 13.40 29.15
C ARG A 709 26.11 12.65 29.70
N PHE A 710 26.26 12.00 30.85
CA PHE A 710 25.19 11.18 31.46
C PHE A 710 23.87 11.94 31.66
N TRP A 711 23.89 13.28 31.72
CA TRP A 711 22.70 14.14 31.76
C TRP A 711 22.00 14.37 30.40
N GLY A 712 22.63 13.97 29.30
CA GLY A 712 22.29 14.33 27.92
C GLY A 712 20.91 13.87 27.47
N PHE A 713 20.38 12.81 28.07
CA PHE A 713 19.06 12.27 27.71
C PHE A 713 17.91 13.26 27.97
N ALA A 714 18.09 14.26 28.85
CA ALA A 714 17.11 15.33 29.03
C ALA A 714 16.75 16.04 27.71
N ARG A 715 17.66 16.04 26.72
CA ARG A 715 17.45 16.62 25.39
C ARG A 715 16.50 15.85 24.49
N VAL A 716 16.06 14.64 24.86
CA VAL A 716 14.96 13.95 24.14
C VAL A 716 13.69 14.83 24.11
N LYS A 717 13.54 15.74 25.08
CA LYS A 717 12.49 16.75 25.08
C LYS A 717 12.52 17.64 23.84
N GLU A 718 13.70 18.05 23.35
CA GLU A 718 13.84 18.83 22.11
C GLU A 718 13.34 18.02 20.92
N THR A 719 13.71 16.73 20.84
CA THR A 719 13.18 15.81 19.83
C THR A 719 11.65 15.72 19.91
N TRP A 720 11.07 15.65 21.12
CA TRP A 720 9.61 15.66 21.27
C TRP A 720 9.01 16.96 20.72
N ASP A 721 9.60 18.12 20.98
CA ASP A 721 9.07 19.41 20.49
C ASP A 721 9.16 19.52 18.96
N ASN A 722 10.33 19.20 18.40
CA ASN A 722 10.61 19.30 16.96
C ASN A 722 9.80 18.29 16.13
N THR A 723 9.46 17.13 16.70
CA THR A 723 8.55 16.15 16.09
C THR A 723 7.08 16.38 16.45
N GLY A 724 6.78 17.36 17.31
CA GLY A 724 5.43 17.67 17.78
C GLY A 724 4.80 18.87 17.07
N TYR A 725 5.61 19.80 16.55
CA TYR A 725 5.18 21.06 15.94
C TYR A 725 6.21 21.53 14.89
N PRO A 726 5.81 22.17 13.77
CA PRO A 726 4.43 22.53 13.37
C PRO A 726 3.59 21.35 12.88
N LYS A 727 4.22 20.21 12.62
CA LYS A 727 3.59 18.98 12.14
C LYS A 727 3.93 17.86 13.12
N ARG A 728 2.92 17.18 13.65
CA ARG A 728 3.12 16.06 14.59
C ARG A 728 3.53 14.81 13.82
N LEU A 729 4.80 14.42 13.92
CA LEU A 729 5.39 13.27 13.23
C LEU A 729 5.47 12.02 14.11
N LYS A 730 5.67 12.20 15.43
CA LYS A 730 5.95 11.11 16.36
C LYS A 730 5.17 11.23 17.67
N PRO A 731 4.83 10.12 18.34
CA PRO A 731 4.55 10.10 19.77
C PRO A 731 5.69 10.70 20.61
N MET A 732 5.45 10.89 21.90
CA MET A 732 6.48 11.19 22.89
C MET A 732 6.91 9.88 23.56
N ASN A 733 8.04 9.32 23.15
CA ASN A 733 8.58 8.12 23.73
C ASN A 733 9.76 8.45 24.66
N MET A 734 9.64 8.05 25.91
CA MET A 734 10.75 7.99 26.86
C MET A 734 11.28 6.56 26.89
N TYR A 735 12.38 6.32 26.19
CA TYR A 735 13.04 5.02 26.03
C TYR A 735 14.39 5.09 26.75
N TYR A 736 14.63 4.23 27.73
CA TYR A 736 15.91 4.16 28.43
C TYR A 736 16.19 2.75 28.99
N HIS A 737 17.32 2.53 29.63
CA HIS A 737 17.75 1.28 30.25
C HIS A 737 17.99 1.45 31.76
N TYR A 738 18.11 0.36 32.51
CA TYR A 738 18.34 0.44 33.96
C TYR A 738 19.63 1.16 34.33
N TYR A 739 20.71 1.02 33.54
CA TYR A 739 21.97 1.72 33.81
C TYR A 739 21.83 3.25 33.84
N SER A 740 20.75 3.83 33.31
CA SER A 740 20.44 5.26 33.51
C SER A 740 20.30 5.66 34.98
N LEU A 741 20.11 4.70 35.89
CA LEU A 741 20.07 4.90 37.33
C LEU A 741 21.44 4.65 38.00
N ALA A 742 22.49 4.35 37.24
CA ALA A 742 23.82 4.17 37.80
C ALA A 742 24.47 5.51 38.17
N LYS A 743 24.24 6.55 37.35
CA LYS A 743 24.89 7.87 37.45
C LYS A 743 23.93 8.97 37.88
N LEU A 744 24.38 9.85 38.78
CA LEU A 744 23.57 10.98 39.27
C LEU A 744 23.07 11.91 38.14
N GLY A 745 23.92 12.17 37.14
CA GLY A 745 23.55 13.00 35.97
C GLY A 745 22.38 12.43 35.17
N SER A 746 22.39 11.13 34.91
CA SER A 746 21.31 10.46 34.16
C SER A 746 20.03 10.36 34.97
N TYR A 747 20.13 10.08 36.27
CA TYR A 747 18.95 10.12 37.16
C TYR A 747 18.27 11.49 37.20
N ARG A 748 19.04 12.58 37.22
CA ARG A 748 18.49 13.95 37.13
C ARG A 748 17.80 14.18 35.78
N ALA A 749 18.35 13.68 34.69
CA ALA A 749 17.70 13.74 33.37
C ALA A 749 16.39 12.93 33.34
N LEU A 750 16.39 11.71 33.88
CA LEU A 750 15.19 10.88 33.97
C LEU A 750 14.10 11.56 34.82
N THR A 751 14.45 12.03 36.02
CA THR A 751 13.47 12.70 36.90
C THR A 751 12.87 13.94 36.27
N PHE A 752 13.67 14.76 35.57
CA PHE A 752 13.17 15.88 34.77
C PHE A 752 12.12 15.44 33.73
N LEU A 753 12.37 14.36 33.00
CA LEU A 753 11.45 13.85 31.97
C LEU A 753 10.18 13.22 32.59
N TYR A 754 10.32 12.48 33.69
CA TYR A 754 9.19 11.93 34.43
C TYR A 754 8.30 13.03 35.02
N ASP A 755 8.89 14.07 35.63
CA ASP A 755 8.17 15.25 36.14
C ASP A 755 7.41 15.95 35.00
N TYR A 756 8.05 16.09 33.84
CA TYR A 756 7.40 16.65 32.65
C TYR A 756 6.17 15.82 32.22
N LEU A 757 6.32 14.50 32.06
CA LEU A 757 5.20 13.63 31.66
C LEU A 757 4.09 13.61 32.70
N HIS A 758 4.44 13.54 33.99
CA HIS A 758 3.48 13.56 35.08
C HIS A 758 2.69 14.86 35.12
N LYS A 759 3.35 16.02 35.00
CA LYS A 759 2.71 17.34 34.96
C LYS A 759 1.79 17.48 33.75
N ASN A 760 2.14 16.89 32.61
CA ASN A 760 1.39 17.01 31.36
C ASN A 760 0.37 15.89 31.11
N LYS A 761 0.22 14.91 32.02
CA LYS A 761 -0.60 13.69 31.82
C LYS A 761 -2.07 13.93 31.43
N LYS A 762 -2.64 15.10 31.76
CA LYS A 762 -4.01 15.48 31.35
C LYS A 762 -4.10 15.88 29.87
N ASN A 763 -3.01 16.35 29.27
CA ASN A 763 -2.95 16.91 27.91
C ASN A 763 -2.38 15.94 26.87
N ILE A 764 -1.80 14.83 27.32
CA ILE A 764 -1.27 13.73 26.49
C ILE A 764 -2.12 12.47 26.69
N ALA A 765 -2.03 11.55 25.74
CA ALA A 765 -2.58 10.20 25.87
C ALA A 765 -1.46 9.26 26.29
N LEU A 766 -1.29 9.05 27.60
CA LEU A 766 -0.29 8.12 28.13
C LEU A 766 -0.80 6.67 27.98
N VAL A 767 -0.10 5.87 27.19
CA VAL A 767 -0.46 4.48 26.84
C VAL A 767 0.66 3.52 27.17
N TYR A 768 0.33 2.24 27.30
CA TYR A 768 1.34 1.19 27.37
C TYR A 768 2.02 0.97 26.00
N PRO A 769 3.29 0.53 25.96
CA PRO A 769 3.98 0.18 24.73
C PRO A 769 3.18 -0.77 23.83
N SER A 770 2.53 -1.82 24.37
CA SER A 770 1.70 -2.74 23.58
C SER A 770 0.61 -2.04 22.77
N GLN A 771 -0.02 -1.00 23.34
CA GLN A 771 -1.07 -0.23 22.68
C GLN A 771 -0.50 0.56 21.51
N PHE A 772 0.69 1.15 21.67
CA PHE A 772 1.38 1.82 20.56
C PHE A 772 1.80 0.83 19.46
N ILE A 773 2.36 -0.33 19.82
CA ILE A 773 2.77 -1.36 18.85
C ILE A 773 1.57 -1.79 17.98
N LYS A 774 0.40 -2.01 18.62
CA LYS A 774 -0.85 -2.34 17.92
C LYS A 774 -1.32 -1.23 16.99
N ILE A 775 -1.31 0.04 17.45
CA ILE A 775 -1.62 1.21 16.61
C ILE A 775 -0.68 1.30 15.40
N ALA A 776 0.63 1.10 15.62
CA ALA A 776 1.65 1.15 14.59
C ALA A 776 1.50 0.03 13.55
N HIS A 777 1.21 -1.21 13.96
CA HIS A 777 0.85 -2.27 13.03
C HIS A 777 -0.43 -1.97 12.26
N ASN A 778 -1.45 -1.42 12.93
CA ASN A 778 -2.71 -1.10 12.29
C ASN A 778 -2.58 0.06 11.27
N PHE A 779 -1.62 0.98 11.46
CA PHE A 779 -1.27 1.99 10.46
C PHE A 779 -0.95 1.40 9.09
N TYR A 780 -0.29 0.23 9.01
CA TYR A 780 0.04 -0.41 7.74
C TYR A 780 -1.12 -1.20 7.11
N THR A 781 -2.16 -1.51 7.90
CA THR A 781 -3.24 -2.40 7.47
C THR A 781 -4.59 -1.70 7.32
N ILE A 782 -4.76 -0.50 7.88
CA ILE A 782 -5.99 0.30 7.73
C ILE A 782 -6.24 0.64 6.25
N LYS A 783 -7.51 0.65 5.83
CA LYS A 783 -7.88 0.85 4.43
C LYS A 783 -8.78 2.07 4.30
N ILE A 784 -8.47 2.91 3.33
CA ILE A 784 -9.26 4.10 2.99
C ILE A 784 -9.73 3.96 1.54
N LYS A 785 -11.04 4.05 1.34
CA LYS A 785 -11.68 4.03 0.01
C LYS A 785 -12.43 5.35 -0.18
N GLN A 786 -12.09 6.09 -1.23
CA GLN A 786 -12.87 7.25 -1.64
C GLN A 786 -14.07 6.76 -2.45
N ILE A 787 -15.28 6.96 -1.92
CA ILE A 787 -16.55 6.58 -2.55
C ILE A 787 -16.99 7.66 -3.55
N SER A 788 -16.78 8.93 -3.20
CA SER A 788 -16.97 10.09 -4.08
C SER A 788 -15.96 11.19 -3.69
N PRO A 789 -15.81 12.30 -4.43
CA PRO A 789 -14.81 13.33 -4.14
C PRO A 789 -14.76 13.79 -2.67
N LYS A 790 -15.89 13.77 -1.98
CA LYS A 790 -16.05 14.21 -0.58
C LYS A 790 -16.51 13.11 0.38
N HIS A 791 -16.61 11.85 -0.07
CA HIS A 791 -17.10 10.74 0.76
C HIS A 791 -16.05 9.64 0.84
N PHE A 792 -15.69 9.26 2.06
CA PHE A 792 -14.65 8.29 2.36
C PHE A 792 -15.20 7.19 3.26
N LYS A 793 -14.79 5.95 2.96
CA LYS A 793 -15.00 4.78 3.80
C LYS A 793 -13.67 4.30 4.36
N ILE A 794 -13.64 4.08 5.66
CA ILE A 794 -12.49 3.60 6.42
C ILE A 794 -12.84 2.21 6.94
N SER A 795 -11.91 1.28 6.80
CA SER A 795 -12.09 -0.11 7.24
C SER A 795 -10.78 -0.66 7.79
N ASN A 796 -10.89 -1.73 8.58
CA ASN A 796 -9.77 -2.31 9.30
C ASN A 796 -9.13 -1.32 10.29
N ALA A 797 -9.94 -0.49 10.94
CA ALA A 797 -9.53 0.40 12.03
C ALA A 797 -9.67 -0.34 13.37
N ILE A 798 -8.79 -1.30 13.63
CA ILE A 798 -8.85 -2.18 14.81
C ILE A 798 -8.36 -1.41 16.04
N ASP A 799 -7.10 -0.98 16.02
CA ASP A 799 -6.43 -0.28 17.12
C ASP A 799 -6.19 1.21 16.81
N LEU A 800 -5.89 1.53 15.54
CA LEU A 800 -5.76 2.92 15.10
C LEU A 800 -7.16 3.49 14.87
N LYS A 801 -7.60 4.34 15.80
CA LYS A 801 -8.93 4.98 15.78
C LYS A 801 -8.92 6.44 15.31
N GLU A 802 -7.75 7.05 15.21
CA GLU A 802 -7.65 8.48 14.93
C GLU A 802 -7.41 8.76 13.45
N ILE A 803 -8.34 9.50 12.83
CA ILE A 803 -8.26 9.94 11.45
C ILE A 803 -8.20 11.44 11.43
N ARG A 804 -7.26 12.01 10.67
CA ARG A 804 -7.07 13.45 10.58
C ARG A 804 -7.19 13.98 9.17
N PHE A 805 -7.55 15.25 9.08
CA PHE A 805 -7.42 16.05 7.86
C PHE A 805 -6.48 17.21 8.14
N ASN A 806 -5.57 17.49 7.22
CA ASN A 806 -4.81 18.74 7.22
C ASN A 806 -5.79 19.88 6.94
N LYS A 807 -5.84 20.87 7.83
CA LYS A 807 -6.76 22.03 7.87
C LYS A 807 -8.09 21.77 8.59
N LYS A 808 -8.76 22.87 8.92
CA LYS A 808 -10.14 22.90 9.39
C LYS A 808 -11.08 22.40 8.28
N ILE A 809 -11.86 21.35 8.56
CA ILE A 809 -12.88 20.84 7.64
C ILE A 809 -14.26 20.83 8.30
N LYS A 810 -15.31 20.98 7.50
CA LYS A 810 -16.70 20.80 7.94
C LYS A 810 -17.19 19.41 7.55
N ILE A 811 -17.69 18.66 8.51
CA ILE A 811 -18.28 17.33 8.29
C ILE A 811 -19.76 17.52 7.94
N LYS A 812 -20.17 17.01 6.78
CA LYS A 812 -21.57 16.99 6.35
C LYS A 812 -22.34 15.86 7.06
N SER A 813 -21.75 14.68 7.10
CA SER A 813 -22.29 13.51 7.78
C SER A 813 -21.17 12.52 8.09
N SER A 814 -21.34 11.71 9.13
CA SER A 814 -20.41 10.64 9.46
C SER A 814 -21.14 9.44 10.07
N LYS A 815 -20.50 8.27 10.02
CA LYS A 815 -20.95 7.05 10.68
C LYS A 815 -19.80 6.48 11.51
N ASN A 816 -20.12 6.04 12.73
CA ASN A 816 -19.18 5.46 13.70
C ASN A 816 -18.04 6.40 14.17
N ILE A 817 -18.18 7.71 13.97
CA ILE A 817 -17.28 8.72 14.54
C ILE A 817 -17.85 9.15 15.90
N SER A 818 -17.08 8.98 16.96
CA SER A 818 -17.48 9.36 18.34
C SER A 818 -17.14 10.80 18.68
N LYS A 819 -16.09 11.37 18.06
CA LYS A 819 -15.58 12.71 18.37
C LYS A 819 -14.97 13.38 17.16
N VAL A 820 -15.18 14.68 17.04
CA VAL A 820 -14.50 15.55 16.06
C VAL A 820 -13.86 16.72 16.81
N THR A 821 -12.57 16.94 16.63
CA THR A 821 -11.81 18.00 17.33
C THR A 821 -10.95 18.77 16.35
N TYR A 822 -11.01 20.09 16.36
CA TYR A 822 -10.08 20.92 15.58
C TYR A 822 -8.93 21.40 16.47
N ASN A 823 -7.70 21.00 16.14
CA ASN A 823 -6.50 21.50 16.79
C ASN A 823 -6.00 22.75 16.06
N LYS A 824 -6.25 23.92 16.65
CA LYS A 824 -5.84 25.22 16.08
C LYS A 824 -4.32 25.33 15.90
N LYS A 825 -3.53 24.82 16.86
CA LYS A 825 -2.07 24.96 16.84
C LYS A 825 -1.44 24.18 15.68
N LEU A 826 -1.95 22.98 15.41
CA LEU A 826 -1.45 22.12 14.34
C LEU A 826 -2.17 22.32 13.00
N ASP A 827 -3.24 23.12 12.99
CA ASP A 827 -4.19 23.26 11.89
C ASP A 827 -4.64 21.90 11.32
N VAL A 828 -5.18 21.04 12.19
CA VAL A 828 -5.69 19.72 11.82
C VAL A 828 -7.05 19.45 12.44
N THR A 829 -7.92 18.79 11.69
CA THR A 829 -9.20 18.26 12.19
C THR A 829 -9.04 16.77 12.46
N TYR A 830 -9.25 16.38 13.71
CA TYR A 830 -9.23 15.03 14.23
C TYR A 830 -10.63 14.43 14.27
N LEU A 831 -10.77 13.18 13.85
CA LEU A 831 -11.99 12.38 13.90
C LEU A 831 -11.65 11.04 14.55
N THR A 832 -12.23 10.80 15.72
CA THR A 832 -12.05 9.56 16.46
C THR A 832 -13.14 8.57 16.06
N ILE A 833 -12.74 7.40 15.55
CA ILE A 833 -13.63 6.27 15.31
C ILE A 833 -13.97 5.64 16.67
N GLY A 834 -15.25 5.35 16.92
CA GLY A 834 -15.68 4.67 18.15
C GLY A 834 -15.23 3.20 18.20
N ASN A 835 -15.97 2.37 18.95
CA ASN A 835 -15.66 0.94 19.15
C ASN A 835 -15.88 0.05 17.90
N TYR A 836 -15.91 0.63 16.72
CA TYR A 836 -16.12 -0.05 15.44
C TYR A 836 -14.82 -0.19 14.66
N THR A 837 -14.75 -1.17 13.76
CA THR A 837 -13.60 -1.40 12.86
C THR A 837 -13.75 -0.70 11.50
N GLN A 838 -14.83 0.07 11.34
CA GLN A 838 -15.15 0.81 10.12
C GLN A 838 -15.83 2.14 10.44
N ALA A 839 -15.63 3.12 9.57
CA ALA A 839 -16.28 4.43 9.64
C ALA A 839 -16.55 4.98 8.24
N GLU A 840 -17.50 5.90 8.14
CA GLU A 840 -17.74 6.66 6.91
C GLU A 840 -17.77 8.16 7.23
N ILE A 841 -17.19 8.96 6.32
CA ILE A 841 -17.04 10.40 6.49
C ILE A 841 -17.42 11.08 5.18
N THR A 842 -18.36 12.03 5.24
CA THR A 842 -18.70 12.92 4.14
C THR A 842 -18.37 14.35 4.55
N ILE A 843 -17.48 15.01 3.80
CA ILE A 843 -17.10 16.41 4.01
C ILE A 843 -17.98 17.36 3.18
N GLN A 844 -18.11 18.62 3.62
CA GLN A 844 -18.91 19.64 2.92
C GLN A 844 -18.31 20.11 1.60
#